data_AF-A0A8D8SCT2-F1
#
_entry.id   AF-A0A8D8SCT2-F1
#
_cell.length_a   1.000
_cell.length_b   1.000
_cell.length_c   1.000
_cell.angle_alpha   90.00
_cell.angle_beta   90.00
_cell.angle_gamma   90.00
#
_symmetry.space_group_name_H-M   'P 1'
#
loop_
_entity.id
_entity.type
_entity.pdbx_description
1 polymer ?
#
loop_
_entity_poly.entity_id
_entity_poly.type
_entity_poly.pdbx_seq_one_letter_code
_entity_poly.pdbx_strand_id
1 'polypeptide(L)'
;MQSLGVSTDVKLEESMETDQQPATSSSQYIPTPYQNSLLSALLTIHPTSDVCLVGPRGCGKTTLVKEYARRLNVTVEPIALYQDMTARDLLQQRSTKQDGDTVWQNSTLVSAALEGSLAVCDGLHRVHASTLCVLQRLVHDRELQLYDGTRLLRHDRYDTLVESNQGQPIPGVLRIHPDFRIIATAESPSTGNSWLTPEILSLFLFQEVRNLNINEEAHLIQSMYGSIPSGLNKLLSVIETLRESNDPALVQLSSSLSTRQLLRIARRMYQFPGQQDLWENIQGACLAKFLPPLIRHSFFSLLTKHHIAPSPPQSSLSPPSISTADPNSVLIGSTRLDKYRTRDSQSKIPSVLFYDVPQHVQLLERIGQDFSIGEHLLLVGNQGVGKNKITDKLLQLLGRPRDYIQLHRDTTVQSLTVQPVVVEGKVAYNDSPLVQAVKAGHVLVVDEADKAPTHVVCILKTLVESGEMILSDGRRIVPSTDPRVGAPNIIPAHPEFRLIVLANRPGFPFLGNDLFSALGDLFSVHVIDNPSEQSELVLLSSYGPDVPRDTLLRLVRAFGQFRELSDKALLPYPYSTREAVHIVKHLQNYPNDSMSEAVSNVFDFDKYNSAAKETLLKILNEHGIPVNLSHTLLEKKDKPLQLTVQRDSGLDTSEPKHGKEDPNNDPHVGGNTWAGGTGGRDTAGLGGKGGPYRLDKGHTVHQISEAEKAAIPEHVKKAAREMGEKAFREKLKEIQMSQYDAKVYNEYSLPVQNQVQALRIILSSLQAKSQERVWSRNQTSGDLDDARLIEGITGERAIYKRRSDQDPELGTPQMKPKRLRLVVDVSGSMYRFNGYDARLDREMEAVIMVLEAFQDFDQRICLDIVGHSGDTPCIPFVPMNHLPRDNKQRLDVIKTMHAHSQFCVSGDYTVESIADSVDSLAGSSKDYDDSIVIVLSDANLERYGIHPRELAAAMDSDSGVRAYAVFIGSLGDQAKRLTEELPPGRGFVCMDLSEIPQILQQIFSTSLLK
;
A
#
# COMPACT_ATOMS: atom_id res chain seq x y z
N MET A 1 -54.89 6.96 58.91
CA MET A 1 -56.25 7.44 58.55
C MET A 1 -56.18 8.07 57.15
N GLN A 2 -57.33 8.27 56.48
CA GLN A 2 -57.43 8.92 55.16
C GLN A 2 -57.04 10.42 55.23
N SER A 3 -56.85 11.19 54.15
CA SER A 3 -57.47 11.25 52.80
C SER A 3 -56.49 11.89 51.78
N LEU A 4 -56.58 11.80 50.43
CA LEU A 4 -57.65 11.71 49.41
C LEU A 4 -58.35 13.06 49.04
N GLY A 5 -58.24 13.47 47.77
CA GLY A 5 -58.86 14.67 47.14
C GLY A 5 -57.82 15.51 46.35
N VAL A 6 -57.65 15.47 45.02
CA VAL A 6 -58.59 15.64 43.86
C VAL A 6 -59.03 17.12 43.75
N SER A 7 -58.39 17.95 42.90
CA SER A 7 -58.77 18.37 41.51
C SER A 7 -60.07 19.20 41.42
N THR A 8 -60.41 20.05 40.43
CA THR A 8 -59.92 20.43 39.07
C THR A 8 -60.43 21.88 38.80
N ASP A 9 -60.32 22.62 37.69
CA ASP A 9 -59.80 22.49 36.31
C ASP A 9 -59.54 23.91 35.72
N VAL A 10 -58.63 24.07 34.74
CA VAL A 10 -58.83 24.97 33.57
C VAL A 10 -58.21 24.34 32.31
N LYS A 11 -59.06 23.69 31.51
CA LYS A 11 -59.00 23.34 30.08
C LYS A 11 -57.72 23.56 29.25
N LEU A 12 -57.38 22.52 28.49
CA LEU A 12 -56.54 22.51 27.29
C LEU A 12 -57.40 22.32 26.02
N GLU A 13 -56.98 22.92 24.90
CA GLU A 13 -57.26 22.55 23.49
C GLU A 13 -56.36 23.49 22.65
N GLU A 14 -55.20 23.04 22.17
CA GLU A 14 -54.94 22.26 20.95
C GLU A 14 -54.61 23.12 19.70
N SER A 15 -53.35 23.08 19.29
CA SER A 15 -52.90 23.34 17.91
C SER A 15 -51.63 22.52 17.65
N MET A 16 -51.75 21.44 16.87
CA MET A 16 -50.63 20.56 16.55
C MET A 16 -49.76 21.16 15.44
N GLU A 17 -48.44 21.21 15.65
CA GLU A 17 -47.48 21.07 14.57
C GLU A 17 -46.21 20.39 15.11
N THR A 18 -45.74 19.34 14.42
CA THR A 18 -44.70 18.42 14.92
C THR A 18 -43.40 18.60 14.16
N ASP A 19 -42.40 19.24 14.79
CA ASP A 19 -41.03 19.26 14.29
C ASP A 19 -40.04 18.91 15.43
N GLN A 20 -39.90 17.61 15.69
CA GLN A 20 -38.91 17.09 16.64
C GLN A 20 -37.56 16.91 15.96
N GLN A 21 -36.81 18.01 15.83
CA GLN A 21 -35.37 17.92 15.58
C GLN A 21 -34.69 17.21 16.76
N PRO A 22 -33.92 16.14 16.54
CA PRO A 22 -33.21 15.44 17.62
C PRO A 22 -32.07 16.33 18.12
N ALA A 23 -32.29 17.02 19.24
CA ALA A 23 -31.32 17.91 19.84
C ALA A 23 -30.01 17.18 20.17
N THR A 24 -28.88 17.69 19.69
CA THR A 24 -27.54 17.12 19.88
C THR A 24 -27.04 17.35 21.31
N SER A 25 -27.58 16.58 22.25
CA SER A 25 -27.16 16.59 23.65
C SER A 25 -25.83 15.86 23.86
N SER A 26 -25.08 16.33 24.87
CA SER A 26 -23.80 15.83 25.37
C SER A 26 -23.55 14.31 25.22
N SER A 27 -22.33 13.93 24.82
CA SER A 27 -21.90 12.53 24.64
C SER A 27 -22.07 11.67 25.90
N GLN A 28 -23.21 10.99 26.00
CA GLN A 28 -23.56 10.15 27.13
C GLN A 28 -22.92 8.76 26.99
N TYR A 29 -22.16 8.34 28.01
CA TYR A 29 -21.63 6.97 28.07
C TYR A 29 -22.78 5.97 28.23
N ILE A 30 -22.89 5.02 27.30
CA ILE A 30 -23.91 3.95 27.33
C ILE A 30 -23.28 2.72 28.00
N PRO A 31 -23.78 2.28 29.17
CA PRO A 31 -23.13 1.24 29.96
C PRO A 31 -23.40 -0.18 29.43
N THR A 32 -22.38 -0.89 28.96
CA THR A 32 -22.46 -2.36 28.77
C THR A 32 -22.00 -3.11 30.04
N PRO A 33 -22.52 -4.33 30.30
CA PRO A 33 -22.11 -5.11 31.48
C PRO A 33 -20.60 -5.39 31.52
N TYR A 34 -20.01 -5.76 30.37
CA TYR A 34 -18.58 -6.00 30.25
C TYR A 34 -17.74 -4.75 30.56
N GLN A 35 -18.06 -3.60 29.95
CA GLN A 35 -17.31 -2.36 30.18
C GLN A 35 -17.46 -1.85 31.61
N ASN A 36 -18.62 -2.02 32.26
CA ASN A 36 -18.77 -1.70 33.68
C ASN A 36 -17.95 -2.62 34.60
N SER A 37 -17.83 -3.91 34.30
CA SER A 37 -16.92 -4.81 35.02
C SER A 37 -15.45 -4.40 34.83
N LEU A 38 -15.06 -4.00 33.62
CA LEU A 38 -13.72 -3.50 33.33
C LEU A 38 -13.42 -2.18 34.08
N LEU A 39 -14.35 -1.23 34.08
CA LEU A 39 -14.23 0.02 34.86
C LEU A 39 -14.11 -0.27 36.36
N SER A 40 -14.82 -1.27 36.88
CA SER A 40 -14.70 -1.71 38.29
C SER A 40 -13.33 -2.29 38.60
N ALA A 41 -12.72 -3.05 37.68
CA ALA A 41 -11.34 -3.53 37.80
C ALA A 41 -10.34 -2.36 37.79
N LEU A 42 -10.48 -1.39 36.87
CA LEU A 42 -9.63 -0.20 36.80
C LEU A 42 -9.71 0.68 38.05
N LEU A 43 -10.91 0.81 38.65
CA LEU A 43 -11.09 1.49 39.94
C LEU A 43 -10.44 0.72 41.10
N THR A 44 -10.41 -0.61 41.04
CA THR A 44 -9.74 -1.47 42.03
C THR A 44 -8.21 -1.40 41.93
N ILE A 45 -7.67 -1.18 40.72
CA ILE A 45 -6.23 -1.08 40.47
C ILE A 45 -5.68 0.34 40.72
N HIS A 46 -6.50 1.39 40.56
CA HIS A 46 -6.13 2.79 40.78
C HIS A 46 -5.24 3.09 42.02
N PRO A 47 -5.49 2.52 43.23
CA PRO A 47 -4.63 2.78 44.39
C PRO A 47 -3.25 2.10 44.34
N THR A 48 -3.04 1.07 43.52
CA THR A 48 -1.82 0.23 43.58
C THR A 48 -0.85 0.41 42.41
N SER A 49 -1.32 0.68 41.19
CA SER A 49 -0.45 0.70 39.99
C SER A 49 -0.98 1.58 38.87
N ASP A 50 -0.07 2.01 38.00
CA ASP A 50 -0.38 2.47 36.64
C ASP A 50 -0.79 1.27 35.75
N VAL A 51 -1.55 1.53 34.69
CA VAL A 51 -2.25 0.49 33.90
C VAL A 51 -2.00 0.65 32.39
N CYS A 52 -1.93 -0.45 31.66
CA CYS A 52 -1.94 -0.47 30.20
C CYS A 52 -3.19 -1.20 29.67
N LEU A 53 -4.03 -0.50 28.90
CA LEU A 53 -5.17 -1.09 28.18
C LEU A 53 -4.71 -1.63 26.81
N VAL A 54 -4.75 -2.94 26.63
CA VAL A 54 -4.38 -3.61 25.38
C VAL A 54 -5.63 -4.14 24.69
N GLY A 55 -5.73 -3.99 23.36
CA GLY A 55 -6.84 -4.54 22.58
C GLY A 55 -6.84 -4.07 21.13
N PRO A 56 -7.74 -4.58 20.27
CA PRO A 56 -7.86 -4.16 18.87
C PRO A 56 -8.21 -2.67 18.67
N ARG A 57 -8.17 -2.21 17.42
CA ARG A 57 -8.61 -0.86 17.01
C ARG A 57 -10.15 -0.74 17.14
N GLY A 58 -10.66 0.45 17.43
CA GLY A 58 -12.09 0.72 17.56
C GLY A 58 -12.86 0.09 18.74
N CYS A 59 -12.27 -0.76 19.59
CA CYS A 59 -12.99 -1.47 20.68
C CYS A 59 -13.40 -0.62 21.90
N GLY A 60 -13.15 0.70 21.88
CA GLY A 60 -13.63 1.63 22.91
C GLY A 60 -12.67 1.92 24.09
N LYS A 61 -11.38 1.55 23.99
CA LYS A 61 -10.34 1.89 25.01
C LYS A 61 -10.41 3.36 25.46
N THR A 62 -10.43 4.30 24.51
CA THR A 62 -10.49 5.75 24.77
C THR A 62 -11.76 6.17 25.51
N THR A 63 -12.90 5.53 25.19
CA THR A 63 -14.20 5.77 25.85
C THR A 63 -14.18 5.31 27.31
N LEU A 64 -13.56 4.16 27.59
CA LEU A 64 -13.36 3.65 28.95
C LEU A 64 -12.48 4.60 29.77
N VAL A 65 -11.39 5.11 29.22
CA VAL A 65 -10.51 6.07 29.92
C VAL A 65 -11.22 7.40 30.19
N LYS A 66 -11.99 7.93 29.23
CA LYS A 66 -12.81 9.15 29.42
C LYS A 66 -13.88 8.95 30.51
N GLU A 67 -14.61 7.83 30.51
CA GLU A 67 -15.61 7.52 31.53
C GLU A 67 -14.99 7.29 32.93
N TYR A 68 -13.82 6.63 32.99
CA TYR A 68 -13.05 6.44 34.22
C TYR A 68 -12.63 7.78 34.85
N ALA A 69 -11.99 8.67 34.07
CA ALA A 69 -11.62 10.01 34.52
C ALA A 69 -12.85 10.84 34.94
N ARG A 70 -13.96 10.76 34.18
CA ARG A 70 -15.23 11.43 34.52
C ARG A 70 -15.82 10.94 35.85
N ARG A 71 -15.70 9.65 36.17
CA ARG A 71 -16.18 9.09 37.47
C ARG A 71 -15.29 9.49 38.65
N LEU A 72 -13.99 9.66 38.43
CA LEU A 72 -13.04 10.12 39.45
C LEU A 72 -12.94 11.65 39.56
N ASN A 73 -13.52 12.40 38.61
CA ASN A 73 -13.39 13.85 38.46
C ASN A 73 -11.93 14.31 38.34
N VAL A 74 -11.11 13.56 37.60
CA VAL A 74 -9.68 13.83 37.38
C VAL A 74 -9.46 14.42 35.98
N THR A 75 -8.60 15.43 35.89
CA THR A 75 -8.17 16.06 34.62
C THR A 75 -7.36 15.10 33.76
N VAL A 76 -7.65 15.09 32.44
CA VAL A 76 -6.99 14.18 31.49
C VAL A 76 -5.94 14.91 30.66
N GLU A 77 -4.75 14.32 30.64
CA GLU A 77 -3.55 14.79 29.94
C GLU A 77 -3.12 13.74 28.90
N PRO A 78 -3.69 13.79 27.67
CA PRO A 78 -3.40 12.84 26.61
C PRO A 78 -2.05 13.13 25.96
N ILE A 79 -1.27 12.07 25.80
CA ILE A 79 0.09 12.09 25.25
C ILE A 79 0.10 11.12 24.07
N ALA A 80 0.13 11.65 22.86
CA ALA A 80 0.24 10.85 21.64
C ALA A 80 1.67 10.32 21.48
N LEU A 81 1.83 9.00 21.57
CA LEU A 81 3.13 8.34 21.45
C LEU A 81 3.44 7.97 19.99
N TYR A 82 4.68 8.23 19.58
CA TYR A 82 5.18 8.01 18.22
C TYR A 82 6.58 7.39 18.22
N GLN A 83 7.00 6.86 17.07
CA GLN A 83 8.18 6.00 16.92
C GLN A 83 9.51 6.72 17.17
N ASP A 84 9.70 7.88 16.55
CA ASP A 84 10.89 8.73 16.68
C ASP A 84 10.95 9.50 18.03
N MET A 85 10.04 9.22 18.97
CA MET A 85 9.90 9.95 20.23
C MET A 85 11.06 9.63 21.19
N THR A 86 11.65 10.69 21.78
CA THR A 86 12.82 10.58 22.63
C THR A 86 12.49 10.79 24.11
N ALA A 87 13.46 10.48 24.97
CA ALA A 87 13.40 10.82 26.38
C ALA A 87 13.34 12.34 26.66
N ARG A 88 13.73 13.22 25.73
CA ARG A 88 13.52 14.67 25.89
C ARG A 88 12.04 15.01 25.73
N ASP A 89 11.36 14.41 24.76
CA ASP A 89 9.93 14.63 24.50
C ASP A 89 9.03 14.11 25.63
N LEU A 90 9.40 12.99 26.26
CA LEU A 90 8.71 12.47 27.44
C LEU A 90 8.93 13.32 28.70
N LEU A 91 10.05 14.03 28.85
CA LEU A 91 10.44 14.66 30.13
C LEU A 91 10.55 16.20 30.06
N GLN A 92 11.52 16.73 29.31
CA GLN A 92 11.76 18.16 29.12
C GLN A 92 12.34 18.44 27.74
N GLN A 93 11.70 19.37 27.03
CA GLN A 93 12.17 19.89 25.76
C GLN A 93 12.89 21.24 25.97
N ARG A 94 13.70 21.65 24.97
CA ARG A 94 14.24 23.02 24.91
C ARG A 94 13.29 23.90 24.11
N SER A 95 12.98 25.07 24.68
CA SER A 95 12.08 26.06 24.11
C SER A 95 12.74 27.44 24.14
N THR A 96 12.22 28.38 23.36
CA THR A 96 12.73 29.76 23.29
C THR A 96 11.68 30.76 23.77
N LYS A 97 12.11 31.67 24.65
CA LYS A 97 11.30 32.80 25.12
C LYS A 97 11.27 33.94 24.08
N GLN A 98 10.35 34.88 24.26
CA GLN A 98 10.19 36.06 23.40
C GLN A 98 11.39 37.05 23.45
N ASP A 99 12.16 37.03 24.53
CA ASP A 99 13.43 37.76 24.65
C ASP A 99 14.53 37.13 23.76
N GLY A 100 14.49 35.81 23.54
CA GLY A 100 15.44 35.01 22.78
C GLY A 100 16.11 33.91 23.61
N ASP A 101 15.93 33.90 24.94
CA ASP A 101 16.59 32.96 25.84
C ASP A 101 16.06 31.53 25.67
N THR A 102 16.98 30.57 25.61
CA THR A 102 16.64 29.14 25.60
C THR A 102 16.40 28.62 27.01
N VAL A 103 15.23 28.04 27.26
CA VAL A 103 14.81 27.47 28.55
C VAL A 103 14.45 26.00 28.43
N TRP A 104 14.45 25.30 29.55
CA TRP A 104 13.82 23.99 29.66
C TRP A 104 12.32 24.15 29.88
N GLN A 105 11.52 23.34 29.19
CA GLN A 105 10.06 23.31 29.30
C GLN A 105 9.64 21.88 29.64
N ASN A 106 8.84 21.73 30.71
CA ASN A 106 8.32 20.44 31.13
C ASN A 106 7.39 19.84 30.08
N SER A 107 7.49 18.53 29.88
CA SER A 107 6.50 17.80 29.08
C SER A 107 5.13 17.78 29.78
N THR A 108 4.10 17.40 29.03
CA THR A 108 2.76 17.12 29.56
C THR A 108 2.79 16.07 30.67
N LEU A 109 3.67 15.06 30.57
CA LEU A 109 3.81 13.99 31.56
C LEU A 109 4.38 14.52 32.89
N VAL A 110 5.40 15.38 32.82
CA VAL A 110 5.99 16.01 34.00
C VAL A 110 5.02 17.02 34.63
N SER A 111 4.28 17.77 33.81
CA SER A 111 3.24 18.70 34.29
C SER A 111 2.11 17.93 35.01
N ALA A 112 1.60 16.84 34.41
CA ALA A 112 0.62 15.96 35.05
C ALA A 112 1.13 15.37 36.38
N ALA A 113 2.42 15.02 36.47
CA ALA A 113 3.04 14.51 37.71
C ALA A 113 3.13 15.54 38.84
N LEU A 114 3.23 16.83 38.51
CA LEU A 114 3.24 17.93 39.47
C LEU A 114 1.81 18.37 39.86
N GLU A 115 0.88 18.36 38.91
CA GLU A 115 -0.50 18.83 39.10
C GLU A 115 -1.47 17.76 39.62
N GLY A 116 -1.15 16.47 39.47
CA GLY A 116 -2.03 15.36 39.89
C GLY A 116 -3.01 14.84 38.83
N SER A 117 -2.83 15.26 37.59
CA SER A 117 -3.67 14.83 36.45
C SER A 117 -3.43 13.36 36.05
N LEU A 118 -4.40 12.79 35.33
CA LEU A 118 -4.29 11.48 34.71
C LEU A 118 -3.58 11.60 33.36
N ALA A 119 -2.33 11.13 33.28
CA ALA A 119 -1.59 11.06 32.02
C ALA A 119 -2.06 9.86 31.19
N VAL A 120 -2.47 10.10 29.95
CA VAL A 120 -3.01 9.07 29.04
C VAL A 120 -2.08 8.88 27.84
N CYS A 121 -1.23 7.87 27.91
CA CYS A 121 -0.17 7.59 26.94
C CYS A 121 -0.68 6.68 25.81
N ASP A 122 -1.21 7.25 24.73
CA ASP A 122 -1.79 6.49 23.62
C ASP A 122 -0.76 6.14 22.55
N GLY A 123 -0.63 4.85 22.25
CA GLY A 123 0.31 4.33 21.25
C GLY A 123 1.56 3.68 21.85
N LEU A 124 1.50 3.10 23.06
CA LEU A 124 2.67 2.53 23.74
C LEU A 124 3.47 1.54 22.86
N HIS A 125 2.76 0.72 22.09
CA HIS A 125 3.26 -0.23 21.08
C HIS A 125 4.07 0.38 19.92
N ARG A 126 4.13 1.72 19.80
CA ARG A 126 4.78 2.44 18.70
C ARG A 126 6.16 2.95 19.08
N VAL A 127 6.47 3.05 20.37
CA VAL A 127 7.71 3.66 20.89
C VAL A 127 8.78 2.60 21.07
N HIS A 128 10.03 2.93 20.72
CA HIS A 128 11.15 2.04 21.00
C HIS A 128 11.35 1.82 22.51
N ALA A 129 11.54 0.56 22.93
CA ALA A 129 11.55 0.17 24.34
C ALA A 129 12.54 0.96 25.21
N SER A 130 13.72 1.33 24.68
CA SER A 130 14.72 2.11 25.40
C SER A 130 14.25 3.52 25.81
N THR A 131 13.33 4.14 25.04
CA THR A 131 12.69 5.41 25.43
C THR A 131 11.71 5.18 26.59
N LEU A 132 10.97 4.06 26.57
CA LEU A 132 10.01 3.72 27.63
C LEU A 132 10.68 3.33 28.95
N CYS A 133 11.89 2.74 28.93
CA CYS A 133 12.66 2.44 30.14
C CYS A 133 12.93 3.68 31.02
N VAL A 134 12.92 4.90 30.46
CA VAL A 134 13.06 6.14 31.23
C VAL A 134 11.87 6.37 32.17
N LEU A 135 10.69 5.84 31.84
CA LEU A 135 9.49 5.92 32.68
C LEU A 135 9.52 4.95 33.87
N GLN A 136 10.41 3.94 33.87
CA GLN A 136 10.44 2.87 34.87
C GLN A 136 10.54 3.40 36.31
N ARG A 137 11.34 4.46 36.52
CA ARG A 137 11.48 5.10 37.84
C ARG A 137 10.29 6.00 38.20
N LEU A 138 9.66 6.64 37.22
CA LEU A 138 8.44 7.42 37.43
C LEU A 138 7.25 6.52 37.79
N VAL A 139 7.19 5.30 37.24
CA VAL A 139 6.12 4.34 37.51
C VAL A 139 6.32 3.61 38.84
N HIS A 140 7.50 3.01 39.09
CA HIS A 140 7.74 2.23 40.32
C HIS A 140 8.12 3.09 41.53
N ASP A 141 9.24 3.82 41.46
CA ASP A 141 9.78 4.58 42.60
C ASP A 141 8.94 5.85 42.88
N ARG A 142 8.15 6.30 41.89
CA ARG A 142 7.65 7.68 41.78
C ARG A 142 8.83 8.65 41.95
N GLU A 143 9.88 8.44 41.17
CA GLU A 143 11.09 9.27 41.16
C GLU A 143 11.55 9.52 39.72
N LEU A 144 11.93 10.76 39.39
CA LEU A 144 12.37 11.12 38.05
C LEU A 144 13.43 12.22 38.10
N GLN A 145 14.48 12.10 37.29
CA GLN A 145 15.53 13.12 37.13
C GLN A 145 15.29 13.87 35.82
N LEU A 146 15.32 15.20 35.86
CA LEU A 146 15.11 16.08 34.71
C LEU A 146 16.44 16.67 34.18
N TYR A 147 16.40 17.19 32.95
CA TYR A 147 17.57 17.66 32.20
C TYR A 147 18.06 19.05 32.63
N ASP A 148 17.20 19.84 33.28
CA ASP A 148 17.58 21.06 34.00
C ASP A 148 18.34 20.80 35.32
N GLY A 149 18.47 19.53 35.73
CA GLY A 149 19.10 19.11 36.98
C GLY A 149 18.12 18.91 38.13
N THR A 150 16.85 19.27 37.99
CA THR A 150 15.83 19.06 39.03
C THR A 150 15.37 17.61 39.12
N ARG A 151 14.83 17.22 40.28
CA ARG A 151 14.42 15.83 40.57
C ARG A 151 13.03 15.79 41.19
N LEU A 152 12.11 15.07 40.55
CA LEU A 152 10.80 14.78 41.10
C LEU A 152 10.91 13.61 42.09
N LEU A 153 10.32 13.75 43.27
CA LEU A 153 10.18 12.71 44.30
C LEU A 153 8.72 12.50 44.68
N ARG A 154 8.38 11.25 44.98
CA ARG A 154 7.13 10.82 45.62
C ARG A 154 6.81 11.69 46.84
N HIS A 155 5.54 12.06 47.01
CA HIS A 155 5.06 12.97 48.05
C HIS A 155 5.58 12.61 49.45
N ASP A 156 5.43 11.35 49.88
CA ASP A 156 5.89 10.84 51.18
C ASP A 156 7.39 11.11 51.44
N ARG A 157 8.25 10.79 50.47
CA ARG A 157 9.70 11.02 50.54
C ARG A 157 10.05 12.50 50.49
N TYR A 158 9.33 13.29 49.69
CA TYR A 158 9.51 14.74 49.63
C TYR A 158 9.15 15.41 50.97
N ASP A 159 7.97 15.08 51.52
CA ASP A 159 7.45 15.65 52.76
C ASP A 159 8.37 15.28 53.94
N THR A 160 8.80 14.01 54.05
CA THR A 160 9.80 13.56 55.04
C THR A 160 11.11 14.36 54.97
N LEU A 161 11.59 14.66 53.76
CA LEU A 161 12.82 15.44 53.57
C LEU A 161 12.61 16.92 53.92
N VAL A 162 11.45 17.51 53.61
CA VAL A 162 11.09 18.88 54.03
C VAL A 162 10.96 18.99 55.54
N GLU A 163 10.40 18.00 56.24
CA GLU A 163 10.41 17.93 57.71
C GLU A 163 11.83 17.95 58.27
N SER A 164 12.74 17.12 57.72
CA SER A 164 14.17 17.13 58.10
C SER A 164 14.87 18.46 57.82
N ASN A 165 14.36 19.24 56.86
CA ASN A 165 14.86 20.55 56.45
C ASN A 165 14.09 21.71 57.11
N GLN A 166 13.59 21.48 58.33
CA GLN A 166 12.89 22.48 59.16
C GLN A 166 11.66 23.12 58.47
N GLY A 167 10.97 22.37 57.59
CA GLY A 167 9.82 22.84 56.84
C GLY A 167 10.16 23.66 55.59
N GLN A 168 11.44 23.83 55.24
CA GLN A 168 11.83 24.56 54.03
C GLN A 168 11.84 23.63 52.79
N PRO A 169 11.31 24.07 51.63
CA PRO A 169 11.37 23.31 50.39
C PRO A 169 12.82 23.12 49.94
N ILE A 170 13.12 21.98 49.32
CA ILE A 170 14.49 21.59 49.00
C ILE A 170 14.86 22.10 47.60
N PRO A 171 15.93 22.92 47.44
CA PRO A 171 16.33 23.43 46.14
C PRO A 171 16.58 22.33 45.11
N GLY A 172 15.97 22.47 43.94
CA GLY A 172 16.09 21.50 42.84
C GLY A 172 15.28 20.21 43.00
N VAL A 173 14.49 20.06 44.07
CA VAL A 173 13.62 18.88 44.28
C VAL A 173 12.15 19.30 44.18
N LEU A 174 11.37 18.53 43.43
CA LEU A 174 9.95 18.76 43.19
C LEU A 174 9.10 17.61 43.74
N ARG A 175 7.88 17.92 44.18
CA ARG A 175 6.93 16.96 44.78
C ARG A 175 6.00 16.40 43.71
N ILE A 176 5.98 15.08 43.52
CA ILE A 176 4.95 14.40 42.72
C ILE A 176 3.63 14.38 43.50
N HIS A 177 2.53 14.76 42.85
CA HIS A 177 1.20 14.74 43.46
C HIS A 177 0.74 13.29 43.79
N PRO A 178 0.12 13.00 44.95
CA PRO A 178 -0.31 11.65 45.32
C PRO A 178 -1.27 10.99 44.30
N ASP A 179 -2.12 11.80 43.66
CA ASP A 179 -3.17 11.32 42.75
C ASP A 179 -2.68 11.11 41.31
N PHE A 180 -1.45 11.50 40.98
CA PHE A 180 -0.87 11.30 39.65
C PHE A 180 -0.86 9.82 39.25
N ARG A 181 -1.41 9.51 38.08
CA ARG A 181 -1.45 8.16 37.48
C ARG A 181 -1.18 8.22 35.99
N ILE A 182 -0.68 7.11 35.46
CA ILE A 182 -0.49 6.87 34.04
C ILE A 182 -1.44 5.75 33.61
N ILE A 183 -2.22 5.99 32.54
CA ILE A 183 -2.88 4.94 31.78
C ILE A 183 -2.33 4.94 30.36
N ALA A 184 -1.67 3.85 29.96
CA ALA A 184 -1.27 3.63 28.59
C ALA A 184 -2.39 2.96 27.78
N THR A 185 -2.49 3.28 26.49
CA THR A 185 -3.35 2.53 25.54
C THR A 185 -2.50 1.96 24.41
N ALA A 186 -2.75 0.68 24.10
CA ALA A 186 -1.98 -0.05 23.10
C ALA A 186 -2.85 -0.99 22.25
N GLU A 187 -2.24 -1.49 21.18
CA GLU A 187 -2.81 -2.50 20.30
C GLU A 187 -2.28 -3.89 20.68
N SER A 188 -3.11 -4.92 20.50
CA SER A 188 -2.71 -6.31 20.79
C SER A 188 -1.46 -6.68 19.97
N PRO A 189 -0.45 -7.35 20.56
CA PRO A 189 0.73 -7.79 19.81
C PRO A 189 0.32 -8.77 18.70
N SER A 190 0.91 -8.61 17.52
CA SER A 190 0.66 -9.48 16.36
C SER A 190 1.79 -10.51 16.19
N THR A 191 1.54 -11.54 15.40
CA THR A 191 2.48 -12.64 15.10
C THR A 191 3.72 -12.25 14.28
N GLY A 192 3.95 -10.95 14.05
CA GLY A 192 5.19 -10.39 13.49
C GLY A 192 5.85 -9.30 14.35
N ASN A 193 5.13 -8.65 15.27
CA ASN A 193 5.65 -7.52 16.05
C ASN A 193 5.21 -7.56 17.53
N SER A 194 6.02 -8.27 18.34
CA SER A 194 5.83 -8.36 19.80
C SER A 194 6.54 -7.22 20.52
N TRP A 195 5.93 -6.05 20.52
CA TRP A 195 6.38 -4.86 21.27
C TRP A 195 6.41 -5.07 22.81
N LEU A 196 5.81 -6.13 23.33
CA LEU A 196 5.86 -6.50 24.75
C LEU A 196 7.20 -7.17 25.09
N THR A 197 8.19 -6.36 25.47
CA THR A 197 9.46 -6.83 26.04
C THR A 197 9.36 -7.05 27.56
N PRO A 198 10.27 -7.80 28.21
CA PRO A 198 10.27 -7.99 29.67
C PRO A 198 10.33 -6.67 30.45
N GLU A 199 11.04 -5.66 29.93
CA GLU A 199 11.13 -4.32 30.51
C GLU A 199 9.75 -3.64 30.50
N ILE A 200 9.06 -3.64 29.34
CA ILE A 200 7.72 -3.05 29.18
C ILE A 200 6.68 -3.80 30.00
N LEU A 201 6.77 -5.14 30.06
CA LEU A 201 5.92 -5.98 30.90
C LEU A 201 6.10 -5.70 32.41
N SER A 202 7.26 -5.20 32.84
CA SER A 202 7.45 -4.78 34.23
C SER A 202 6.71 -3.48 34.58
N LEU A 203 6.55 -2.56 33.61
CA LEU A 203 6.08 -1.19 33.88
C LEU A 203 4.63 -1.13 34.37
N PHE A 204 3.71 -1.85 33.74
CA PHE A 204 2.26 -1.63 33.91
C PHE A 204 1.53 -2.92 34.33
N LEU A 205 0.39 -2.77 35.02
CA LEU A 205 -0.60 -3.84 35.02
C LEU A 205 -1.37 -3.81 33.69
N PHE A 206 -1.33 -4.91 32.95
CA PHE A 206 -1.95 -5.02 31.63
C PHE A 206 -3.39 -5.54 31.77
N GLN A 207 -4.32 -4.81 31.17
CA GLN A 207 -5.74 -5.17 31.13
C GLN A 207 -6.19 -5.28 29.67
N GLU A 208 -6.68 -6.46 29.28
CA GLU A 208 -7.22 -6.71 27.95
C GLU A 208 -8.62 -6.08 27.78
N VAL A 209 -8.85 -5.47 26.62
CA VAL A 209 -10.11 -4.86 26.18
C VAL A 209 -10.54 -5.51 24.87
N ARG A 210 -11.36 -6.57 24.95
CA ARG A 210 -11.90 -7.29 23.79
C ARG A 210 -12.84 -6.41 22.95
N ASN A 211 -13.10 -6.82 21.71
CA ASN A 211 -14.24 -6.33 20.95
C ASN A 211 -15.56 -6.61 21.70
N LEU A 212 -16.56 -5.75 21.51
CA LEU A 212 -17.91 -5.99 21.99
C LEU A 212 -18.55 -7.15 21.21
N ASN A 213 -19.45 -7.90 21.86
CA ASN A 213 -20.22 -8.95 21.19
C ASN A 213 -21.47 -8.36 20.49
N ILE A 214 -22.12 -9.15 19.62
CA ILE A 214 -23.28 -8.71 18.84
C ILE A 214 -24.40 -8.12 19.70
N ASN A 215 -24.63 -8.65 20.91
CA ASN A 215 -25.69 -8.20 21.82
C ASN A 215 -25.32 -6.87 22.49
N GLU A 216 -24.05 -6.68 22.85
CA GLU A 216 -23.52 -5.41 23.36
C GLU A 216 -23.56 -4.32 22.27
N GLU A 217 -23.17 -4.64 21.03
CA GLU A 217 -23.22 -3.70 19.90
C GLU A 217 -24.67 -3.37 19.50
N ALA A 218 -25.57 -4.35 19.48
CA ALA A 218 -27.01 -4.14 19.25
C ALA A 218 -27.64 -3.28 20.36
N HIS A 219 -27.27 -3.50 21.63
CA HIS A 219 -27.74 -2.69 22.75
C HIS A 219 -27.26 -1.24 22.66
N LEU A 220 -26.00 -0.99 22.25
CA LEU A 220 -25.50 0.36 21.97
C LEU A 220 -26.34 1.06 20.89
N ILE A 221 -26.61 0.37 19.77
CA ILE A 221 -27.42 0.92 18.67
C ILE A 221 -28.86 1.23 19.12
N GLN A 222 -29.51 0.30 19.86
CA GLN A 222 -30.86 0.51 20.41
C GLN A 222 -30.91 1.67 21.41
N SER A 223 -29.87 1.83 22.24
CA SER A 223 -29.81 2.92 23.22
C SER A 223 -29.50 4.29 22.59
N MET A 224 -28.88 4.34 21.40
CA MET A 224 -28.66 5.58 20.64
C MET A 224 -29.86 5.97 19.76
N TYR A 225 -30.54 4.99 19.15
CA TYR A 225 -31.47 5.23 18.03
C TYR A 225 -32.81 4.46 18.12
N GLY A 226 -33.08 3.79 19.26
CA GLY A 226 -34.33 3.07 19.54
C GLY A 226 -34.45 1.71 18.84
N SER A 227 -34.57 1.69 17.52
CA SER A 227 -34.93 0.50 16.74
C SER A 227 -33.91 0.20 15.64
N ILE A 228 -33.46 -1.06 15.49
CA ILE A 228 -32.43 -1.46 14.52
C ILE A 228 -33.06 -1.75 13.14
N PRO A 229 -32.68 -1.05 12.05
CA PRO A 229 -33.13 -1.35 10.70
C PRO A 229 -32.74 -2.76 10.24
N SER A 230 -33.52 -3.35 9.33
CA SER A 230 -33.24 -4.69 8.78
C SER A 230 -31.86 -4.82 8.12
N GLY A 231 -31.38 -3.77 7.43
CA GLY A 231 -30.03 -3.72 6.89
C GLY A 231 -28.94 -3.74 7.97
N LEU A 232 -29.15 -3.03 9.09
CA LEU A 232 -28.18 -2.98 10.18
C LEU A 232 -28.11 -4.32 10.94
N ASN A 233 -29.22 -5.07 11.02
CA ASN A 233 -29.21 -6.45 11.51
C ASN A 233 -28.41 -7.41 10.59
N LYS A 234 -28.45 -7.23 9.25
CA LYS A 234 -27.59 -8.00 8.32
C LYS A 234 -26.10 -7.65 8.49
N LEU A 235 -25.78 -6.40 8.80
CA LEU A 235 -24.39 -5.99 9.09
C LEU A 235 -23.88 -6.66 10.37
N LEU A 236 -24.71 -6.72 11.41
CA LEU A 236 -24.37 -7.39 12.67
C LEU A 236 -24.06 -8.90 12.45
N SER A 237 -24.87 -9.62 11.67
CA SER A 237 -24.63 -11.05 11.37
C SER A 237 -23.41 -11.29 10.47
N VAL A 238 -23.09 -10.37 9.56
CA VAL A 238 -21.81 -10.39 8.81
C VAL A 238 -20.62 -10.19 9.74
N ILE A 239 -20.69 -9.21 10.65
CA ILE A 239 -19.61 -8.89 11.60
C ILE A 239 -19.35 -10.06 12.57
N GLU A 240 -20.41 -10.71 13.05
CA GLU A 240 -20.34 -11.94 13.84
C GLU A 240 -19.63 -13.05 13.06
N THR A 241 -20.08 -13.34 11.83
CA THR A 241 -19.46 -14.37 10.99
C THR A 241 -17.99 -14.06 10.64
N LEU A 242 -17.61 -12.78 10.51
CA LEU A 242 -16.21 -12.37 10.30
C LEU A 242 -15.33 -12.57 11.53
N ARG A 243 -15.87 -12.33 12.74
CA ARG A 243 -15.14 -12.46 14.01
C ARG A 243 -15.02 -13.91 14.49
N GLU A 244 -15.94 -14.78 14.07
CA GLU A 244 -15.92 -16.23 14.34
C GLU A 244 -15.23 -17.07 13.25
N SER A 245 -14.83 -16.46 12.13
CA SER A 245 -14.19 -17.18 11.03
C SER A 245 -12.76 -17.62 11.36
N ASN A 246 -12.41 -18.86 11.00
CA ASN A 246 -11.03 -19.35 11.01
C ASN A 246 -10.30 -19.10 9.68
N ASP A 247 -10.95 -18.55 8.64
CA ASP A 247 -10.30 -18.18 7.37
C ASP A 247 -9.38 -16.96 7.59
N PRO A 248 -8.05 -17.08 7.41
CA PRO A 248 -7.12 -15.97 7.59
C PRO A 248 -7.46 -14.72 6.78
N ALA A 249 -8.06 -14.89 5.58
CA ALA A 249 -8.50 -13.78 4.74
C ALA A 249 -9.63 -12.97 5.38
N LEU A 250 -10.57 -13.64 6.05
CA LEU A 250 -11.70 -13.00 6.73
C LEU A 250 -11.30 -12.46 8.11
N VAL A 251 -10.40 -13.15 8.82
CA VAL A 251 -9.82 -12.66 10.09
C VAL A 251 -9.13 -11.31 9.89
N GLN A 252 -8.37 -11.14 8.80
CA GLN A 252 -7.75 -9.84 8.49
C GLN A 252 -8.79 -8.71 8.35
N LEU A 253 -9.93 -8.97 7.69
CA LEU A 253 -11.01 -8.01 7.50
C LEU A 253 -11.80 -7.69 8.78
N SER A 254 -11.83 -8.60 9.76
CA SER A 254 -12.50 -8.37 11.05
C SER A 254 -11.96 -7.13 11.79
N SER A 255 -10.70 -6.77 11.54
CA SER A 255 -10.06 -5.55 12.08
C SER A 255 -10.60 -4.24 11.49
N SER A 256 -11.12 -4.28 10.25
CA SER A 256 -11.64 -3.11 9.54
C SER A 256 -13.09 -2.80 9.95
N LEU A 257 -13.91 -3.82 10.20
CA LEU A 257 -15.28 -3.66 10.72
C LEU A 257 -15.30 -3.65 12.26
N SER A 258 -14.57 -2.69 12.82
CA SER A 258 -14.60 -2.38 14.24
C SER A 258 -15.94 -1.76 14.67
N THR A 259 -16.24 -1.79 15.97
CA THR A 259 -17.46 -1.18 16.55
C THR A 259 -17.60 0.31 16.17
N ARG A 260 -16.48 1.02 15.97
CA ARG A 260 -16.44 2.40 15.48
C ARG A 260 -17.05 2.55 14.07
N GLN A 261 -16.66 1.69 13.13
CA GLN A 261 -17.23 1.73 11.77
C GLN A 261 -18.69 1.27 11.75
N LEU A 262 -19.07 0.28 12.57
CA LEU A 262 -20.47 -0.12 12.76
C LEU A 262 -21.35 1.06 13.21
N LEU A 263 -20.92 1.81 14.22
CA LEU A 263 -21.65 2.97 14.73
C LEU A 263 -21.71 4.13 13.73
N ARG A 264 -20.67 4.32 12.90
CA ARG A 264 -20.68 5.28 11.77
C ARG A 264 -21.71 4.90 10.71
N ILE A 265 -21.72 3.64 10.27
CA ILE A 265 -22.70 3.13 9.29
C ILE A 265 -24.12 3.24 9.86
N ALA A 266 -24.33 2.91 11.13
CA ALA A 266 -25.61 3.09 11.82
C ALA A 266 -26.06 4.56 11.78
N ARG A 267 -25.22 5.50 12.23
CA ARG A 267 -25.51 6.94 12.22
C ARG A 267 -25.96 7.44 10.84
N ARG A 268 -25.24 7.05 9.79
CA ARG A 268 -25.59 7.36 8.39
C ARG A 268 -26.96 6.82 8.00
N MET A 269 -27.27 5.56 8.34
CA MET A 269 -28.55 4.93 8.01
C MET A 269 -29.76 5.60 8.69
N TYR A 270 -29.60 6.13 9.91
CA TYR A 270 -30.67 6.88 10.59
C TYR A 270 -30.84 8.30 10.04
N GLN A 271 -29.75 8.97 9.65
CA GLN A 271 -29.81 10.34 9.12
C GLN A 271 -30.24 10.40 7.65
N PHE A 272 -29.97 9.36 6.85
CA PHE A 272 -30.36 9.25 5.44
C PHE A 272 -31.15 7.96 5.14
N PRO A 273 -32.34 7.77 5.75
CA PRO A 273 -33.08 6.50 5.70
C PRO A 273 -33.61 6.11 4.31
N GLY A 274 -33.63 7.06 3.35
CA GLY A 274 -34.01 6.80 1.95
C GLY A 274 -32.90 6.23 1.07
N GLN A 275 -31.65 6.16 1.54
CA GLN A 275 -30.49 5.74 0.73
C GLN A 275 -29.66 4.63 1.41
N GLN A 276 -30.31 3.51 1.71
CA GLN A 276 -29.71 2.40 2.46
C GLN A 276 -28.85 1.47 1.60
N ASP A 277 -27.88 2.00 0.85
CA ASP A 277 -26.87 1.16 0.18
C ASP A 277 -25.85 0.64 1.20
N LEU A 278 -26.22 -0.45 1.86
CA LEU A 278 -25.39 -1.14 2.83
C LEU A 278 -24.14 -1.76 2.17
N TRP A 279 -24.25 -2.23 0.92
CA TRP A 279 -23.15 -2.84 0.18
C TRP A 279 -22.02 -1.83 -0.04
N GLU A 280 -22.33 -0.65 -0.57
CA GLU A 280 -21.34 0.40 -0.81
C GLU A 280 -20.74 0.99 0.47
N ASN A 281 -21.49 0.99 1.58
CA ASN A 281 -20.98 1.45 2.88
C ASN A 281 -20.01 0.42 3.49
N ILE A 282 -20.31 -0.87 3.40
CA ILE A 282 -19.40 -1.96 3.77
C ILE A 282 -18.14 -1.96 2.87
N GLN A 283 -18.31 -1.77 1.55
CA GLN A 283 -17.16 -1.69 0.63
C GLN A 283 -16.21 -0.53 0.95
N GLY A 284 -16.74 0.63 1.34
CA GLY A 284 -15.92 1.77 1.79
C GLY A 284 -15.14 1.46 3.06
N ALA A 285 -15.83 0.95 4.09
CA ALA A 285 -15.24 0.64 5.40
C ALA A 285 -14.13 -0.43 5.35
N CYS A 286 -14.19 -1.38 4.40
CA CYS A 286 -13.17 -2.43 4.20
C CYS A 286 -12.17 -2.13 3.08
N LEU A 287 -12.22 -0.96 2.41
CA LEU A 287 -11.51 -0.70 1.15
C LEU A 287 -11.67 -1.83 0.10
N ALA A 288 -12.85 -2.44 0.03
CA ALA A 288 -13.07 -3.76 -0.55
C ALA A 288 -12.66 -3.91 -2.04
N LYS A 289 -12.58 -2.80 -2.78
CA LYS A 289 -12.08 -2.77 -4.17
C LYS A 289 -10.59 -3.12 -4.27
N PHE A 290 -9.78 -2.71 -3.29
CA PHE A 290 -8.32 -2.87 -3.26
C PHE A 290 -7.87 -4.18 -2.59
N LEU A 291 -8.79 -5.01 -2.11
CA LEU A 291 -8.46 -6.31 -1.52
C LEU A 291 -7.91 -7.28 -2.59
N PRO A 292 -6.90 -8.10 -2.25
CA PRO A 292 -6.40 -9.16 -3.12
C PRO A 292 -7.53 -10.08 -3.64
N PRO A 293 -7.43 -10.64 -4.86
CA PRO A 293 -8.54 -11.37 -5.49
C PRO A 293 -9.18 -12.45 -4.63
N LEU A 294 -8.36 -13.26 -3.94
CA LEU A 294 -8.82 -14.30 -3.01
C LEU A 294 -9.64 -13.73 -1.84
N ILE A 295 -9.06 -12.77 -1.10
CA ILE A 295 -9.70 -12.11 0.04
C ILE A 295 -11.02 -11.43 -0.38
N ARG A 296 -10.99 -10.76 -1.54
CA ARG A 296 -12.16 -10.10 -2.13
C ARG A 296 -13.26 -11.10 -2.51
N HIS A 297 -12.89 -12.28 -3.00
CA HIS A 297 -13.84 -13.34 -3.33
C HIS A 297 -14.50 -13.94 -2.07
N SER A 298 -13.72 -14.34 -1.05
CA SER A 298 -14.25 -14.80 0.25
C SER A 298 -15.20 -13.76 0.86
N PHE A 299 -14.82 -12.47 0.81
CA PHE A 299 -15.62 -11.38 1.34
C PHE A 299 -16.95 -11.18 0.59
N PHE A 300 -16.94 -11.15 -0.74
CA PHE A 300 -18.18 -11.00 -1.53
C PHE A 300 -19.08 -12.24 -1.45
N SER A 301 -18.50 -13.44 -1.33
CA SER A 301 -19.24 -14.67 -1.03
C SER A 301 -19.97 -14.56 0.32
N LEU A 302 -19.29 -14.08 1.37
CA LEU A 302 -19.88 -13.86 2.69
C LEU A 302 -21.01 -12.81 2.67
N LEU A 303 -20.84 -11.68 1.98
CA LEU A 303 -21.90 -10.66 1.85
C LEU A 303 -23.13 -11.24 1.12
N THR A 304 -22.89 -12.00 0.04
CA THR A 304 -23.97 -12.68 -0.71
C THR A 304 -24.73 -13.68 0.16
N LYS A 305 -24.01 -14.46 0.99
CA LYS A 305 -24.59 -15.41 1.96
C LYS A 305 -25.51 -14.74 2.99
N HIS A 306 -25.21 -13.51 3.40
CA HIS A 306 -26.05 -12.69 4.30
C HIS A 306 -27.09 -11.81 3.56
N HIS A 307 -27.33 -12.10 2.28
CA HIS A 307 -28.24 -11.34 1.40
C HIS A 307 -27.91 -9.83 1.34
N ILE A 308 -26.63 -9.49 1.32
CA ILE A 308 -26.12 -8.16 0.98
C ILE A 308 -25.49 -8.25 -0.41
N ALA A 309 -26.14 -7.62 -1.38
CA ALA A 309 -25.73 -7.59 -2.79
C ALA A 309 -25.61 -6.12 -3.24
N PRO A 310 -24.85 -5.81 -4.31
CA PRO A 310 -24.86 -4.48 -4.91
C PRO A 310 -26.28 -4.08 -5.32
N SER A 311 -26.66 -2.83 -5.07
CA SER A 311 -27.89 -2.27 -5.62
C SER A 311 -27.85 -2.40 -7.15
N PRO A 312 -28.96 -2.80 -7.82
CA PRO A 312 -29.02 -2.74 -9.27
C PRO A 312 -28.82 -1.27 -9.71
N PRO A 313 -28.08 -1.00 -10.80
CA PRO A 313 -27.84 0.36 -11.26
C PRO A 313 -29.19 1.03 -11.51
N GLN A 314 -29.49 2.09 -10.75
CA GLN A 314 -30.82 2.68 -10.73
C GLN A 314 -31.22 3.13 -12.14
N SER A 315 -32.31 2.56 -12.66
CA SER A 315 -32.95 2.96 -13.91
C SER A 315 -33.76 4.25 -13.73
N SER A 316 -33.18 5.23 -13.03
CA SER A 316 -33.70 6.59 -12.95
C SER A 316 -33.72 7.19 -14.36
N LEU A 317 -34.87 7.75 -14.73
CA LEU A 317 -35.12 8.32 -16.07
C LEU A 317 -34.30 9.59 -16.35
N SER A 318 -33.53 10.05 -15.38
CA SER A 318 -32.70 11.25 -15.41
C SER A 318 -31.42 11.01 -14.60
N PRO A 319 -30.22 11.34 -15.12
CA PRO A 319 -28.98 11.18 -14.37
C PRO A 319 -28.94 12.07 -13.12
N PRO A 320 -28.20 11.66 -12.06
CA PRO A 320 -28.01 12.49 -10.88
C PRO A 320 -27.29 13.79 -11.25
N SER A 321 -27.79 14.91 -10.73
CA SER A 321 -27.36 16.27 -11.09
C SER A 321 -27.16 17.13 -9.85
N ILE A 322 -26.60 18.33 -10.01
CA ILE A 322 -26.33 19.27 -8.92
C ILE A 322 -27.15 20.54 -9.15
N SER A 323 -28.05 20.85 -8.22
CA SER A 323 -28.84 22.09 -8.25
C SER A 323 -28.44 23.03 -7.12
N THR A 324 -28.06 24.25 -7.49
CA THR A 324 -27.65 25.32 -6.57
C THR A 324 -28.68 26.45 -6.47
N ALA A 325 -29.91 26.21 -6.93
CA ALA A 325 -30.98 27.21 -7.07
C ALA A 325 -31.42 27.90 -5.76
N ASP A 326 -31.25 27.24 -4.61
CA ASP A 326 -31.41 27.86 -3.29
C ASP A 326 -30.10 28.56 -2.88
N PRO A 327 -30.09 29.85 -2.52
CA PRO A 327 -28.87 30.50 -2.01
C PRO A 327 -28.33 29.89 -0.70
N ASN A 328 -29.16 29.23 0.10
CA ASN A 328 -28.79 28.69 1.43
C ASN A 328 -28.51 27.19 1.45
N SER A 329 -28.87 26.43 0.42
CA SER A 329 -28.58 24.98 0.35
C SER A 329 -28.16 24.55 -1.06
N VAL A 330 -27.70 23.31 -1.20
CA VAL A 330 -27.41 22.65 -2.47
C VAL A 330 -28.10 21.29 -2.49
N LEU A 331 -28.69 20.93 -3.63
CA LEU A 331 -29.15 19.57 -3.91
C LEU A 331 -28.08 18.85 -4.73
N ILE A 332 -27.52 17.77 -4.20
CA ILE A 332 -26.55 16.91 -4.89
C ILE A 332 -27.22 15.54 -5.05
N GLY A 333 -27.52 15.15 -6.30
CA GLY A 333 -28.31 13.96 -6.59
C GLY A 333 -29.72 14.09 -6.01
N SER A 334 -29.98 13.42 -4.89
CA SER A 334 -31.24 13.52 -4.13
C SER A 334 -31.10 14.06 -2.70
N THR A 335 -29.87 14.37 -2.26
CA THR A 335 -29.58 14.89 -0.92
C THR A 335 -29.49 16.40 -0.91
N ARG A 336 -30.29 17.07 -0.06
CA ARG A 336 -30.17 18.50 0.22
C ARG A 336 -29.19 18.73 1.37
N LEU A 337 -28.22 19.61 1.17
CA LEU A 337 -27.16 19.95 2.14
C LEU A 337 -27.11 21.47 2.32
N ASP A 338 -26.97 21.95 3.56
CA ASP A 338 -26.91 23.38 3.83
C ASP A 338 -25.55 24.01 3.50
N LYS A 339 -25.58 25.24 2.98
CA LYS A 339 -24.40 26.03 2.64
C LYS A 339 -23.89 26.78 3.85
N TYR A 340 -22.59 26.67 4.10
CA TYR A 340 -21.89 27.44 5.10
C TYR A 340 -21.78 28.91 4.67
N ARG A 341 -22.08 29.83 5.59
CA ARG A 341 -22.09 31.28 5.33
C ARG A 341 -20.74 31.91 5.71
N THR A 342 -19.71 31.67 4.90
CA THR A 342 -18.43 32.37 5.03
C THR A 342 -18.62 33.88 4.91
N ARG A 343 -17.95 34.62 5.80
CA ARG A 343 -17.91 36.09 5.78
C ARG A 343 -16.50 36.58 5.45
N ASP A 344 -15.52 36.16 6.26
CA ASP A 344 -14.21 36.81 6.31
C ASP A 344 -13.11 36.07 5.50
N SER A 345 -13.43 34.88 4.96
CA SER A 345 -12.50 33.99 4.26
C SER A 345 -12.98 33.57 2.85
N GLN A 346 -13.76 34.41 2.15
CA GLN A 346 -14.38 34.03 0.86
C GLN A 346 -13.37 33.58 -0.21
N SER A 347 -12.15 34.13 -0.18
CA SER A 347 -11.03 33.76 -1.07
C SER A 347 -10.43 32.37 -0.77
N LYS A 348 -10.71 31.77 0.39
CA LYS A 348 -10.34 30.39 0.73
C LYS A 348 -11.35 29.34 0.25
N ILE A 349 -12.50 29.74 -0.30
CA ILE A 349 -13.43 28.80 -0.93
C ILE A 349 -12.87 28.45 -2.32
N PRO A 350 -12.64 27.16 -2.63
CA PRO A 350 -12.11 26.77 -3.93
C PRO A 350 -13.10 27.07 -5.07
N SER A 351 -12.56 27.33 -6.26
CA SER A 351 -13.31 27.43 -7.51
C SER A 351 -12.68 26.50 -8.54
N VAL A 352 -13.33 25.38 -8.85
CA VAL A 352 -12.76 24.33 -9.70
C VAL A 352 -13.60 24.07 -10.95
N LEU A 353 -12.93 23.92 -12.11
CA LEU A 353 -13.58 23.44 -13.32
C LEU A 353 -13.93 21.95 -13.15
N PHE A 354 -15.23 21.68 -13.03
CA PHE A 354 -15.82 20.39 -12.75
C PHE A 354 -17.09 20.23 -13.58
N TYR A 355 -17.23 19.08 -14.24
CA TYR A 355 -18.42 18.70 -15.00
C TYR A 355 -19.20 17.63 -14.23
N ASP A 356 -20.53 17.75 -14.25
CA ASP A 356 -21.42 16.94 -13.41
C ASP A 356 -21.66 15.55 -14.03
N VAL A 357 -20.62 14.73 -13.97
CA VAL A 357 -20.59 13.33 -14.46
C VAL A 357 -21.32 12.41 -13.47
N PRO A 358 -22.23 11.51 -13.91
CA PRO A 358 -23.11 10.75 -13.01
C PRO A 358 -22.41 10.07 -11.83
N GLN A 359 -21.33 9.30 -12.09
CA GLN A 359 -20.55 8.62 -11.06
C GLN A 359 -19.89 9.60 -10.06
N HIS A 360 -19.46 10.78 -10.52
CA HIS A 360 -18.90 11.81 -9.65
C HIS A 360 -19.97 12.54 -8.84
N VAL A 361 -21.20 12.71 -9.36
CA VAL A 361 -22.31 13.32 -8.61
C VAL A 361 -22.78 12.38 -7.50
N GLN A 362 -22.91 11.07 -7.77
CA GLN A 362 -23.21 10.06 -6.75
C GLN A 362 -22.15 10.02 -5.65
N LEU A 363 -20.86 10.08 -6.03
CA LEU A 363 -19.76 10.14 -5.08
C LEU A 363 -19.77 11.44 -4.26
N LEU A 364 -20.04 12.60 -4.89
CA LEU A 364 -20.21 13.88 -4.18
C LEU A 364 -21.40 13.86 -3.20
N GLU A 365 -22.52 13.26 -3.58
CA GLU A 365 -23.68 13.08 -2.70
C GLU A 365 -23.27 12.25 -1.47
N ARG A 366 -22.62 11.10 -1.68
CA ARG A 366 -22.18 10.22 -0.59
C ARG A 366 -21.10 10.83 0.31
N ILE A 367 -20.18 11.65 -0.21
CA ILE A 367 -19.19 12.37 0.60
C ILE A 367 -19.85 13.54 1.35
N GLY A 368 -20.77 14.26 0.69
CA GLY A 368 -21.50 15.39 1.29
C GLY A 368 -22.41 14.98 2.45
N GLN A 369 -23.02 13.80 2.36
CA GLN A 369 -23.73 13.17 3.49
C GLN A 369 -22.81 13.01 4.70
N ASP A 370 -21.69 12.31 4.58
CA ASP A 370 -20.79 12.02 5.71
C ASP A 370 -20.15 13.30 6.27
N PHE A 371 -19.83 14.27 5.41
CA PHE A 371 -19.39 15.60 5.83
C PHE A 371 -20.46 16.34 6.67
N SER A 372 -21.74 16.24 6.28
CA SER A 372 -22.86 16.88 7.00
C SER A 372 -23.24 16.18 8.31
N ILE A 373 -22.97 14.87 8.42
CA ILE A 373 -23.01 14.11 9.68
C ILE A 373 -21.94 14.61 10.67
N GLY A 374 -20.90 15.27 10.16
CA GLY A 374 -19.79 15.81 10.93
C GLY A 374 -18.55 14.92 10.94
N GLU A 375 -18.50 13.88 10.11
CA GLU A 375 -17.36 12.96 10.04
C GLU A 375 -16.14 13.62 9.36
N HIS A 376 -14.95 13.21 9.78
CA HIS A 376 -13.71 13.50 9.06
C HIS A 376 -13.56 12.51 7.89
N LEU A 377 -13.03 12.95 6.75
CA LEU A 377 -13.04 12.19 5.50
C LEU A 377 -11.65 11.69 5.10
N LEU A 378 -11.58 10.48 4.53
CA LEU A 378 -10.39 9.90 3.91
C LEU A 378 -10.73 9.44 2.48
N LEU A 379 -10.11 10.07 1.48
CA LEU A 379 -10.36 9.81 0.06
C LEU A 379 -9.17 9.04 -0.52
N VAL A 380 -9.38 7.75 -0.80
CA VAL A 380 -8.34 6.80 -1.24
C VAL A 380 -8.55 6.44 -2.70
N GLY A 381 -7.50 6.49 -3.53
CA GLY A 381 -7.62 6.17 -4.96
C GLY A 381 -6.29 6.22 -5.69
N ASN A 382 -6.23 5.80 -6.96
CA ASN A 382 -5.00 5.92 -7.76
C ASN A 382 -4.58 7.40 -7.94
N GLN A 383 -3.39 7.65 -8.49
CA GLN A 383 -3.00 9.01 -8.89
C GLN A 383 -3.86 9.45 -10.10
N GLY A 384 -4.12 10.75 -10.24
CA GLY A 384 -4.80 11.31 -11.42
C GLY A 384 -6.34 11.13 -11.49
N VAL A 385 -6.94 10.22 -10.71
CA VAL A 385 -8.40 9.95 -10.68
C VAL A 385 -9.29 11.13 -10.24
N GLY A 386 -8.70 12.28 -9.87
CA GLY A 386 -9.46 13.50 -9.57
C GLY A 386 -9.80 13.74 -8.10
N LYS A 387 -9.16 13.05 -7.14
CA LYS A 387 -9.36 13.22 -5.67
C LYS A 387 -9.54 14.70 -5.26
N ASN A 388 -8.53 15.54 -5.53
CA ASN A 388 -8.57 16.98 -5.27
C ASN A 388 -9.76 17.72 -5.93
N LYS A 389 -10.16 17.36 -7.16
CA LYS A 389 -11.30 18.02 -7.84
C LYS A 389 -12.64 17.72 -7.16
N ILE A 390 -12.81 16.52 -6.60
CA ILE A 390 -14.02 16.12 -5.90
C ILE A 390 -14.09 16.84 -4.54
N THR A 391 -12.99 16.90 -3.80
CA THR A 391 -12.86 17.73 -2.60
C THR A 391 -13.17 19.19 -2.88
N ASP A 392 -12.55 19.78 -3.90
CA ASP A 392 -12.72 21.20 -4.24
C ASP A 392 -14.14 21.52 -4.68
N LYS A 393 -14.78 20.66 -5.48
CA LYS A 393 -16.19 20.85 -5.87
C LYS A 393 -17.12 20.73 -4.67
N LEU A 394 -16.89 19.80 -3.74
CA LEU A 394 -17.71 19.68 -2.53
C LEU A 394 -17.63 20.97 -1.69
N LEU A 395 -16.43 21.45 -1.42
CA LEU A 395 -16.22 22.65 -0.59
C LEU A 395 -16.73 23.92 -1.29
N GLN A 396 -16.61 24.01 -2.62
CA GLN A 396 -17.22 25.05 -3.44
C GLN A 396 -18.76 25.06 -3.33
N LEU A 397 -19.40 23.88 -3.44
CA LEU A 397 -20.86 23.75 -3.38
C LEU A 397 -21.43 24.05 -1.99
N LEU A 398 -20.72 23.65 -0.93
CA LEU A 398 -21.09 23.89 0.46
C LEU A 398 -20.66 25.28 0.96
N GLY A 399 -19.97 26.10 0.16
CA GLY A 399 -19.45 27.40 0.59
C GLY A 399 -18.41 27.30 1.72
N ARG A 400 -17.69 26.19 1.82
CA ARG A 400 -16.73 25.92 2.90
C ARG A 400 -15.34 26.46 2.54
N PRO A 401 -14.72 27.29 3.39
CA PRO A 401 -13.35 27.73 3.18
C PRO A 401 -12.38 26.59 3.50
N ARG A 402 -11.30 26.47 2.73
CA ARG A 402 -10.25 25.48 2.97
C ARG A 402 -8.91 26.09 3.33
N ASP A 403 -8.15 25.34 4.10
CA ASP A 403 -6.70 25.43 4.20
C ASP A 403 -6.11 24.13 3.61
N TYR A 404 -4.90 24.20 3.04
CA TYR A 404 -4.29 23.08 2.31
C TYR A 404 -2.86 22.84 2.80
N ILE A 405 -2.51 21.57 2.95
CA ILE A 405 -1.14 21.12 3.20
C ILE A 405 -0.88 19.83 2.40
N GLN A 406 0.24 19.78 1.68
CA GLN A 406 0.71 18.58 0.98
C GLN A 406 1.82 17.94 1.81
N LEU A 407 1.70 16.65 2.10
CA LEU A 407 2.71 15.92 2.87
C LEU A 407 3.70 15.20 1.95
N HIS A 408 4.87 14.88 2.50
CA HIS A 408 5.98 14.26 1.78
C HIS A 408 6.82 13.39 2.75
N ARG A 409 7.70 12.55 2.21
CA ARG A 409 8.55 11.65 3.02
C ARG A 409 9.40 12.38 4.07
N ASP A 410 9.82 13.60 3.75
CA ASP A 410 10.67 14.41 4.63
C ASP A 410 9.86 15.24 5.67
N THR A 411 8.52 15.19 5.67
CA THR A 411 7.66 15.94 6.61
C THR A 411 7.95 15.54 8.07
N THR A 412 7.83 16.49 8.99
CA THR A 412 7.98 16.28 10.45
C THR A 412 6.71 16.67 11.21
N VAL A 413 6.54 16.12 12.42
CA VAL A 413 5.51 16.52 13.38
C VAL A 413 5.50 18.03 13.61
N GLN A 414 6.68 18.66 13.69
CA GLN A 414 6.82 20.10 13.84
C GLN A 414 6.33 20.85 12.60
N SER A 415 6.74 20.46 11.38
CA SER A 415 6.29 21.11 10.13
C SER A 415 4.77 21.04 9.91
N LEU A 416 4.11 20.00 10.45
CA LEU A 416 2.66 19.81 10.45
C LEU A 416 1.95 20.66 11.51
N THR A 417 2.59 20.94 12.66
CA THR A 417 2.00 21.65 13.81
C THR A 417 2.36 23.14 13.86
N VAL A 418 3.65 23.49 13.94
CA VAL A 418 4.14 24.87 14.12
C VAL A 418 5.50 25.03 13.45
N GLN A 419 5.65 26.03 12.58
CA GLN A 419 6.88 26.26 11.84
C GLN A 419 7.80 27.25 12.59
N PRO A 420 9.01 26.84 13.03
CA PRO A 420 9.99 27.76 13.56
C PRO A 420 10.60 28.61 12.43
N VAL A 421 10.68 29.92 12.63
CA VAL A 421 11.26 30.87 11.68
C VAL A 421 12.18 31.81 12.44
N VAL A 422 13.42 32.00 11.96
CA VAL A 422 14.34 32.97 12.55
C VAL A 422 14.01 34.37 12.04
N VAL A 423 13.49 35.22 12.93
CA VAL A 423 13.16 36.63 12.66
C VAL A 423 14.05 37.51 13.52
N GLU A 424 14.84 38.39 12.91
CA GLU A 424 15.78 39.30 13.59
C GLU A 424 16.76 38.60 14.57
N GLY A 425 17.10 37.34 14.29
CA GLY A 425 17.97 36.51 15.13
C GLY A 425 17.26 35.77 16.27
N LYS A 426 15.94 35.90 16.41
CA LYS A 426 15.11 35.16 17.38
C LYS A 426 14.31 34.06 16.69
N VAL A 427 14.07 32.95 17.37
CA VAL A 427 13.13 31.92 16.90
C VAL A 427 11.70 32.38 17.20
N ALA A 428 10.94 32.64 16.14
CA ALA A 428 9.51 32.88 16.18
C ALA A 428 8.76 31.63 15.69
N TYR A 429 7.53 31.44 16.16
CA TYR A 429 6.72 30.26 15.86
C TYR A 429 5.46 30.65 15.07
N ASN A 430 5.37 30.19 13.82
CA ASN A 430 4.23 30.45 12.95
C ASN A 430 3.24 29.27 12.96
N ASP A 431 1.95 29.58 13.14
CA ASP A 431 0.86 28.60 13.05
C ASP A 431 0.83 27.95 11.65
N SER A 432 0.91 26.61 11.60
CA SER A 432 0.76 25.87 10.34
C SER A 432 -0.68 25.99 9.80
N PRO A 433 -0.93 25.59 8.52
CA PRO A 433 -2.29 25.55 7.98
C PRO A 433 -3.28 24.73 8.82
N LEU A 434 -2.80 23.71 9.54
CA LEU A 434 -3.59 22.91 10.49
C LEU A 434 -4.06 23.75 11.69
N VAL A 435 -3.17 24.49 12.34
CA VAL A 435 -3.52 25.33 13.49
C VAL A 435 -4.41 26.51 13.06
N GLN A 436 -4.17 27.07 11.88
CA GLN A 436 -5.03 28.11 11.30
C GLN A 436 -6.45 27.60 11.02
N ALA A 437 -6.59 26.41 10.41
CA ALA A 437 -7.89 25.80 10.11
C ALA A 437 -8.70 25.50 11.37
N VAL A 438 -8.05 24.93 12.40
CA VAL A 438 -8.66 24.61 13.70
C VAL A 438 -9.20 25.87 14.39
N LYS A 439 -8.47 26.99 14.35
CA LYS A 439 -8.90 28.28 14.92
C LYS A 439 -10.05 28.91 14.16
N ALA A 440 -10.03 28.84 12.83
CA ALA A 440 -10.99 29.53 11.97
C ALA A 440 -12.22 28.71 11.58
N GLY A 441 -12.31 27.43 11.98
CA GLY A 441 -13.42 26.54 11.60
C GLY A 441 -13.42 26.16 10.11
N HIS A 442 -12.26 26.27 9.46
CA HIS A 442 -12.10 25.90 8.06
C HIS A 442 -11.96 24.37 7.90
N VAL A 443 -12.02 23.90 6.66
CA VAL A 443 -11.69 22.53 6.32
C VAL A 443 -10.20 22.42 5.99
N LEU A 444 -9.44 21.63 6.73
CA LEU A 444 -8.08 21.30 6.32
C LEU A 444 -8.12 20.16 5.29
N VAL A 445 -7.52 20.39 4.13
CA VAL A 445 -7.21 19.37 3.13
C VAL A 445 -5.76 18.95 3.28
N VAL A 446 -5.53 17.68 3.62
CA VAL A 446 -4.20 17.06 3.75
C VAL A 446 -3.98 16.15 2.55
N ASP A 447 -3.07 16.53 1.66
CA ASP A 447 -2.81 15.81 0.40
C ASP A 447 -1.55 14.94 0.48
N GLU A 448 -1.52 13.89 -0.34
CA GLU A 448 -0.44 12.89 -0.42
C GLU A 448 -0.01 12.29 0.94
N ALA A 449 -0.96 12.08 1.85
CA ALA A 449 -0.70 11.65 3.22
C ALA A 449 -0.04 10.25 3.32
N ASP A 450 -0.23 9.39 2.30
CA ASP A 450 0.47 8.11 2.15
C ASP A 450 1.98 8.24 1.95
N LYS A 451 2.49 9.43 1.59
CA LYS A 451 3.94 9.66 1.41
C LYS A 451 4.67 10.04 2.70
N ALA A 452 3.97 10.54 3.72
CA ALA A 452 4.60 10.91 4.98
C ALA A 452 4.84 9.69 5.87
N PRO A 453 5.85 9.71 6.76
CA PRO A 453 6.06 8.63 7.73
C PRO A 453 4.80 8.44 8.58
N THR A 454 4.37 7.19 8.78
CA THR A 454 3.12 6.85 9.48
C THR A 454 3.05 7.49 10.87
N HIS A 455 4.19 7.58 11.57
CA HIS A 455 4.28 8.20 12.89
C HIS A 455 3.99 9.72 12.87
N VAL A 456 4.23 10.43 11.77
CA VAL A 456 3.94 11.87 11.62
C VAL A 456 2.45 12.08 11.44
N VAL A 457 1.81 11.32 10.54
CA VAL A 457 0.36 11.45 10.30
C VAL A 457 -0.44 11.02 11.55
N CYS A 458 0.09 10.08 12.34
CA CYS A 458 -0.49 9.62 13.60
C CYS A 458 -0.74 10.72 14.64
N ILE A 459 -0.09 11.89 14.60
CA ILE A 459 -0.43 12.97 15.55
C ILE A 459 -1.85 13.54 15.32
N LEU A 460 -2.39 13.40 14.10
CA LEU A 460 -3.76 13.79 13.79
C LEU A 460 -4.80 12.90 14.50
N LYS A 461 -4.39 11.74 15.05
CA LYS A 461 -5.29 10.80 15.75
C LYS A 461 -6.07 11.48 16.88
N THR A 462 -5.38 12.15 17.81
CA THR A 462 -6.04 12.74 18.98
C THR A 462 -6.92 13.92 18.57
N LEU A 463 -6.52 14.67 17.54
CA LEU A 463 -7.35 15.75 17.01
C LEU A 463 -8.66 15.24 16.42
N VAL A 464 -8.64 14.09 15.73
CA VAL A 464 -9.84 13.46 15.14
C VAL A 464 -10.66 12.67 16.19
N GLU A 465 -10.03 12.07 17.20
CA GLU A 465 -10.69 11.21 18.19
C GLU A 465 -11.18 11.94 19.47
N SER A 466 -10.60 13.09 19.81
CA SER A 466 -11.02 13.90 20.96
C SER A 466 -11.08 15.41 20.72
N GLY A 467 -10.68 15.92 19.56
CA GLY A 467 -10.54 17.36 19.36
C GLY A 467 -9.37 17.97 20.14
N GLU A 468 -8.43 17.14 20.62
CA GLU A 468 -7.28 17.57 21.42
C GLU A 468 -5.96 17.30 20.67
N MET A 469 -5.04 18.25 20.68
CA MET A 469 -3.69 18.06 20.14
C MET A 469 -2.70 18.99 20.82
N ILE A 470 -1.53 18.49 21.17
CA ILE A 470 -0.44 19.29 21.76
C ILE A 470 0.50 19.73 20.62
N LEU A 471 0.86 21.01 20.62
CA LEU A 471 1.72 21.62 19.61
C LEU A 471 3.18 21.63 20.09
N SER A 472 4.12 21.69 19.15
CA SER A 472 5.58 21.67 19.41
C SER A 472 6.14 22.93 20.09
N ASP A 473 5.30 23.94 20.36
CA ASP A 473 5.61 25.11 21.19
C ASP A 473 4.96 25.05 22.58
N GLY A 474 4.30 23.93 22.91
CA GLY A 474 3.59 23.72 24.16
C GLY A 474 2.21 24.38 24.25
N ARG A 475 1.71 25.02 23.17
CA ARG A 475 0.29 25.35 23.08
C ARG A 475 -0.54 24.08 22.85
N ARG A 476 -1.82 24.12 23.23
CA ARG A 476 -2.71 22.96 23.14
C ARG A 476 -4.03 23.32 22.51
N ILE A 477 -4.42 22.54 21.50
CA ILE A 477 -5.77 22.52 20.95
C ILE A 477 -6.65 21.65 21.86
N VAL A 478 -7.83 22.15 22.21
CA VAL A 478 -8.87 21.43 22.99
C VAL A 478 -10.26 21.72 22.41
N PRO A 479 -11.29 20.89 22.65
CA PRO A 479 -12.67 21.21 22.27
C PRO A 479 -13.13 22.57 22.82
N SER A 480 -13.98 23.29 22.08
CA SER A 480 -14.55 24.57 22.54
C SER A 480 -15.40 24.48 23.81
N THR A 481 -15.73 23.27 24.27
CA THR A 481 -16.47 22.97 25.52
C THR A 481 -15.55 22.57 26.68
N ASP A 482 -14.23 22.58 26.49
CA ASP A 482 -13.26 22.19 27.52
C ASP A 482 -13.15 23.25 28.63
N PRO A 483 -13.13 22.88 29.92
CA PRO A 483 -13.06 23.84 31.03
C PRO A 483 -11.76 24.67 31.08
N ARG A 484 -10.72 24.31 30.31
CA ARG A 484 -9.45 25.05 30.20
C ARG A 484 -9.51 26.19 29.17
N VAL A 485 -10.59 26.31 28.39
CA VAL A 485 -10.75 27.39 27.40
C VAL A 485 -10.72 28.77 28.09
N GLY A 486 -9.76 29.60 27.71
CA GLY A 486 -9.49 30.91 28.31
C GLY A 486 -8.18 30.97 29.12
N ALA A 487 -7.58 29.83 29.45
CA ALA A 487 -6.22 29.79 30.00
C ALA A 487 -5.17 30.16 28.92
N PRO A 488 -4.00 30.73 29.31
CA PRO A 488 -2.91 30.98 28.37
C PRO A 488 -2.46 29.68 27.69
N ASN A 489 -1.99 29.79 26.45
CA ASN A 489 -1.55 28.68 25.58
C ASN A 489 -2.65 27.67 25.16
N ILE A 490 -3.90 27.84 25.59
CA ILE A 490 -5.03 27.02 25.11
C ILE A 490 -5.65 27.62 23.84
N ILE A 491 -5.91 26.75 22.87
CA ILE A 491 -6.54 27.05 21.58
C ILE A 491 -7.88 26.29 21.52
N PRO A 492 -9.04 26.96 21.59
CA PRO A 492 -10.32 26.28 21.39
C PRO A 492 -10.45 25.85 19.91
N ALA A 493 -10.67 24.56 19.69
CA ALA A 493 -11.02 24.00 18.39
C ALA A 493 -12.41 24.47 17.99
N HIS A 494 -12.54 25.11 16.84
CA HIS A 494 -13.82 25.62 16.35
C HIS A 494 -14.75 24.44 15.96
N PRO A 495 -16.03 24.38 16.41
CA PRO A 495 -16.93 23.23 16.19
C PRO A 495 -17.09 22.79 14.72
N GLU A 496 -16.97 23.75 13.80
CA GLU A 496 -17.09 23.54 12.35
C GLU A 496 -15.80 23.05 11.66
N PHE A 497 -14.69 22.93 12.38
CA PHE A 497 -13.43 22.40 11.83
C PHE A 497 -13.62 20.96 11.33
N ARG A 498 -13.18 20.68 10.10
CA ARG A 498 -13.19 19.33 9.51
C ARG A 498 -11.86 19.03 8.86
N LEU A 499 -11.57 17.74 8.72
CA LEU A 499 -10.34 17.23 8.11
C LEU A 499 -10.73 16.35 6.92
N ILE A 500 -10.09 16.60 5.78
CA ILE A 500 -10.18 15.77 4.57
C ILE A 500 -8.78 15.33 4.21
N VAL A 501 -8.50 14.04 4.35
CA VAL A 501 -7.21 13.43 4.01
C VAL A 501 -7.32 12.77 2.64
N LEU A 502 -6.35 13.03 1.76
CA LEU A 502 -6.25 12.43 0.43
C LEU A 502 -5.05 11.48 0.41
N ALA A 503 -5.27 10.26 -0.08
CA ALA A 503 -4.26 9.21 -0.11
C ALA A 503 -4.29 8.42 -1.43
N ASN A 504 -3.15 7.82 -1.77
CA ASN A 504 -3.06 6.80 -2.82
C ASN A 504 -3.52 5.43 -2.31
N ARG A 505 -3.79 4.48 -3.22
CA ARG A 505 -4.20 3.13 -2.79
C ARG A 505 -3.05 2.44 -2.02
N PRO A 506 -3.33 1.66 -0.96
CA PRO A 506 -2.33 0.79 -0.37
C PRO A 506 -1.95 -0.31 -1.37
N GLY A 507 -0.66 -0.63 -1.45
CA GLY A 507 -0.14 -1.74 -2.24
C GLY A 507 0.22 -1.43 -3.70
N PHE A 508 0.66 -2.48 -4.39
CA PHE A 508 1.30 -2.44 -5.71
C PHE A 508 0.46 -1.70 -6.79
N PRO A 509 1.09 -0.89 -7.69
CA PRO A 509 2.52 -0.60 -7.80
C PRO A 509 3.03 0.57 -6.93
N PHE A 510 2.18 1.20 -6.11
CA PHE A 510 2.56 2.42 -5.39
C PHE A 510 3.18 2.15 -4.01
N LEU A 511 4.33 2.79 -3.76
CA LEU A 511 5.18 2.62 -2.58
C LEU A 511 4.80 3.60 -1.45
N GLY A 512 3.50 3.69 -1.15
CA GLY A 512 2.95 4.50 -0.06
C GLY A 512 2.86 3.72 1.25
N ASN A 513 2.90 4.43 2.38
CA ASN A 513 2.69 3.86 3.71
C ASN A 513 1.21 3.45 3.92
N ASP A 514 0.96 2.39 4.69
CA ASP A 514 -0.41 1.95 5.00
C ASP A 514 -1.06 2.82 6.09
N LEU A 515 -1.42 4.03 5.67
CA LEU A 515 -2.20 5.00 6.43
C LEU A 515 -3.58 4.47 6.84
N PHE A 516 -4.19 3.59 6.03
CA PHE A 516 -5.49 3.02 6.33
C PHE A 516 -5.42 2.09 7.54
N SER A 517 -4.37 1.28 7.68
CA SER A 517 -4.15 0.50 8.89
C SER A 517 -4.07 1.42 10.13
N ALA A 518 -3.21 2.44 10.09
CA ALA A 518 -2.85 3.23 11.27
C ALA A 518 -3.96 4.16 11.77
N LEU A 519 -4.79 4.70 10.86
CA LEU A 519 -5.79 5.74 11.16
C LEU A 519 -7.13 5.56 10.41
N GLY A 520 -7.27 4.60 9.50
CA GLY A 520 -8.43 4.48 8.62
C GLY A 520 -9.77 4.24 9.33
N ASP A 521 -9.76 3.69 10.56
CA ASP A 521 -10.98 3.52 11.36
C ASP A 521 -11.54 4.86 11.89
N LEU A 522 -10.71 5.90 11.95
CA LEU A 522 -11.09 7.24 12.42
C LEU A 522 -11.89 8.04 11.39
N PHE A 523 -11.77 7.73 10.10
CA PHE A 523 -12.35 8.51 9.00
C PHE A 523 -13.54 7.80 8.33
N SER A 524 -14.47 8.55 7.73
CA SER A 524 -15.33 7.98 6.69
C SER A 524 -14.51 7.83 5.40
N VAL A 525 -14.44 6.61 4.89
CA VAL A 525 -13.48 6.22 3.84
C VAL A 525 -14.19 6.08 2.50
N HIS A 526 -13.77 6.88 1.53
CA HIS A 526 -14.33 6.93 0.19
C HIS A 526 -13.30 6.48 -0.85
N VAL A 527 -13.61 5.41 -1.58
CA VAL A 527 -12.77 4.93 -2.67
C VAL A 527 -13.08 5.71 -3.95
N ILE A 528 -12.09 6.43 -4.45
CA ILE A 528 -12.14 7.19 -5.69
C ILE A 528 -11.41 6.40 -6.78
N ASP A 529 -12.14 6.13 -7.85
CA ASP A 529 -11.77 5.25 -8.96
C ASP A 529 -11.73 6.05 -10.27
N ASN A 530 -11.23 5.45 -11.36
CA ASN A 530 -11.47 6.04 -12.68
C ASN A 530 -12.97 5.98 -13.02
N PRO A 531 -13.50 6.86 -13.87
CA PRO A 531 -14.90 6.79 -14.28
C PRO A 531 -15.15 5.58 -15.19
N SER A 532 -16.36 5.02 -15.14
CA SER A 532 -16.82 3.97 -16.08
C SER A 532 -16.80 4.46 -17.53
N GLU A 533 -16.79 3.56 -18.53
CA GLU A 533 -16.73 3.92 -19.96
C GLU A 533 -17.73 5.03 -20.35
N GLN A 534 -18.96 4.94 -19.84
CA GLN A 534 -20.02 5.93 -20.04
C GLN A 534 -19.71 7.27 -19.34
N SER A 535 -19.24 7.22 -18.10
CA SER A 535 -18.89 8.40 -17.29
C SER A 535 -17.66 9.13 -17.83
N GLU A 536 -16.64 8.39 -18.28
CA GLU A 536 -15.42 8.94 -18.86
C GLU A 536 -15.70 9.53 -20.24
N LEU A 537 -16.55 8.90 -21.06
CA LEU A 537 -16.98 9.48 -22.34
C LEU A 537 -17.71 10.82 -22.14
N VAL A 538 -18.60 10.94 -21.14
CA VAL A 538 -19.26 12.21 -20.79
C VAL A 538 -18.25 13.25 -20.29
N LEU A 539 -17.30 12.85 -19.44
CA LEU A 539 -16.24 13.74 -18.95
C LEU A 539 -15.37 14.28 -20.08
N LEU A 540 -14.90 13.42 -20.99
CA LEU A 540 -14.05 13.81 -22.10
C LEU A 540 -14.80 14.66 -23.12
N SER A 541 -16.06 14.30 -23.45
CA SER A 541 -16.93 15.13 -24.32
C SER A 541 -17.15 16.54 -23.76
N SER A 542 -17.07 16.70 -22.43
CA SER A 542 -17.19 18.01 -21.77
C SER A 542 -15.89 18.85 -21.85
N TYR A 543 -14.72 18.21 -22.00
CA TYR A 543 -13.44 18.89 -22.22
C TYR A 543 -13.12 19.15 -23.69
N GLY A 544 -13.65 18.32 -24.60
CA GLY A 544 -13.45 18.42 -26.04
C GLY A 544 -14.75 18.25 -26.82
N PRO A 545 -15.66 19.24 -26.81
CA PRO A 545 -16.95 19.15 -27.49
C PRO A 545 -16.86 19.03 -29.02
N ASP A 546 -15.79 19.54 -29.63
CA ASP A 546 -15.57 19.46 -31.08
C ASP A 546 -14.76 18.21 -31.48
N VAL A 547 -14.24 17.45 -30.51
CA VAL A 547 -13.49 16.21 -30.76
C VAL A 547 -14.48 15.08 -31.12
N PRO A 548 -14.29 14.35 -32.24
CA PRO A 548 -15.25 13.34 -32.68
C PRO A 548 -15.51 12.26 -31.62
N ARG A 549 -16.79 11.98 -31.35
CA ARG A 549 -17.23 11.02 -30.31
C ARG A 549 -16.63 9.62 -30.48
N ASP A 550 -16.34 9.20 -31.72
CA ASP A 550 -15.66 7.92 -32.00
C ASP A 550 -14.20 7.93 -31.52
N THR A 551 -13.46 9.03 -31.77
CA THR A 551 -12.10 9.25 -31.23
C THR A 551 -12.09 9.20 -29.70
N LEU A 552 -13.08 9.84 -29.06
CA LEU A 552 -13.24 9.77 -27.60
C LEU A 552 -13.50 8.33 -27.11
N LEU A 553 -14.36 7.57 -27.82
CA LEU A 553 -14.67 6.19 -27.47
C LEU A 553 -13.45 5.25 -27.60
N ARG A 554 -12.64 5.40 -28.65
CA ARG A 554 -11.37 4.66 -28.82
C ARG A 554 -10.41 4.95 -27.67
N LEU A 555 -10.25 6.22 -27.28
CA LEU A 555 -9.39 6.63 -26.17
C LEU A 555 -9.86 6.01 -24.84
N VAL A 556 -11.15 6.09 -24.50
CA VAL A 556 -11.70 5.49 -23.27
C VAL A 556 -11.44 3.98 -23.21
N ARG A 557 -11.59 3.26 -24.34
CA ARG A 557 -11.38 1.81 -24.39
C ARG A 557 -9.91 1.39 -24.27
N ALA A 558 -9.02 2.08 -24.98
CA ALA A 558 -7.58 1.85 -24.86
C ALA A 558 -7.10 2.11 -23.41
N PHE A 559 -7.53 3.22 -22.81
CA PHE A 559 -7.20 3.55 -21.41
C PHE A 559 -7.83 2.58 -20.40
N GLY A 560 -9.03 2.05 -20.67
CA GLY A 560 -9.63 0.95 -19.91
C GLY A 560 -8.74 -0.30 -19.90
N GLN A 561 -8.29 -0.75 -21.08
CA GLN A 561 -7.42 -1.92 -21.21
C GLN A 561 -6.03 -1.70 -20.58
N PHE A 562 -5.46 -0.48 -20.66
CA PHE A 562 -4.21 -0.17 -19.94
C PHE A 562 -4.36 -0.30 -18.41
N ARG A 563 -5.47 0.16 -17.85
CA ARG A 563 -5.74 0.06 -16.40
C ARG A 563 -5.92 -1.39 -15.98
N GLU A 564 -6.68 -2.17 -16.73
CA GLU A 564 -6.86 -3.61 -16.49
C GLU A 564 -5.53 -4.38 -16.51
N LEU A 565 -4.65 -4.09 -17.47
CA LEU A 565 -3.33 -4.71 -17.55
C LEU A 565 -2.39 -4.25 -16.42
N SER A 566 -2.51 -3.01 -15.94
CA SER A 566 -1.72 -2.55 -14.79
C SER A 566 -2.20 -3.16 -13.47
N ASP A 567 -3.51 -3.34 -13.29
CA ASP A 567 -4.06 -4.06 -12.14
C ASP A 567 -3.78 -5.58 -12.19
N LYS A 568 -3.53 -6.15 -13.38
CA LYS A 568 -2.96 -7.49 -13.58
C LYS A 568 -1.43 -7.55 -13.44
N ALA A 569 -0.78 -6.46 -13.04
CA ALA A 569 0.69 -6.29 -12.94
C ALA A 569 1.48 -6.48 -14.26
N LEU A 570 0.81 -6.47 -15.42
CA LEU A 570 1.42 -6.59 -16.75
C LEU A 570 1.94 -5.24 -17.30
N LEU A 571 1.40 -4.12 -16.81
CA LEU A 571 1.93 -2.78 -17.07
C LEU A 571 2.35 -2.07 -15.76
N PRO A 572 3.56 -1.50 -15.67
CA PRO A 572 4.06 -0.90 -14.43
C PRO A 572 3.39 0.43 -14.08
N TYR A 573 2.80 1.12 -15.07
CA TYR A 573 2.17 2.43 -14.89
C TYR A 573 0.65 2.38 -15.16
N PRO A 574 -0.21 2.73 -14.18
CA PRO A 574 -1.66 2.78 -14.38
C PRO A 574 -2.10 4.14 -14.93
N TYR A 575 -2.26 4.23 -16.25
CA TYR A 575 -2.69 5.44 -16.95
C TYR A 575 -4.09 5.90 -16.50
N SER A 576 -4.19 7.11 -15.97
CA SER A 576 -5.42 7.63 -15.36
C SER A 576 -6.26 8.44 -16.35
N THR A 577 -7.45 8.84 -15.91
CA THR A 577 -8.29 9.80 -16.64
C THR A 577 -7.62 11.16 -16.87
N ARG A 578 -6.63 11.57 -16.06
CA ARG A 578 -5.90 12.84 -16.25
C ARG A 578 -5.18 12.87 -17.59
N GLU A 579 -4.51 11.78 -17.95
CA GLU A 579 -3.77 11.66 -19.21
C GLU A 579 -4.71 11.68 -20.42
N ALA A 580 -5.84 10.96 -20.35
CA ALA A 580 -6.89 11.01 -21.39
C ALA A 580 -7.48 12.43 -21.56
N VAL A 581 -7.72 13.15 -20.45
CA VAL A 581 -8.17 14.55 -20.47
C VAL A 581 -7.12 15.47 -21.11
N HIS A 582 -5.82 15.21 -20.94
CA HIS A 582 -4.76 15.99 -21.58
C HIS A 582 -4.75 15.79 -23.11
N ILE A 583 -4.88 14.54 -23.58
CA ILE A 583 -4.99 14.22 -25.02
C ILE A 583 -6.19 14.93 -25.64
N VAL A 584 -7.38 14.82 -25.02
CA VAL A 584 -8.61 15.42 -25.54
C VAL A 584 -8.56 16.95 -25.53
N LYS A 585 -7.97 17.58 -24.50
CA LYS A 585 -7.73 19.02 -24.49
C LYS A 585 -6.77 19.49 -25.58
N HIS A 586 -5.74 18.71 -25.90
CA HIS A 586 -4.83 19.02 -26.99
C HIS A 586 -5.58 18.95 -28.33
N LEU A 587 -6.31 17.86 -28.61
CA LEU A 587 -7.11 17.73 -29.84
C LEU A 587 -8.19 18.82 -29.99
N GLN A 588 -8.80 19.27 -28.89
CA GLN A 588 -9.76 20.38 -28.88
C GLN A 588 -9.10 21.73 -29.21
N ASN A 589 -7.85 21.96 -28.78
CA ASN A 589 -7.12 23.19 -29.04
C ASN A 589 -6.40 23.20 -30.40
N TYR A 590 -6.04 22.02 -30.91
CA TYR A 590 -5.29 21.81 -32.14
C TYR A 590 -5.97 20.74 -33.02
N PRO A 591 -7.13 21.04 -33.66
CA PRO A 591 -7.90 20.03 -34.42
C PRO A 591 -7.22 19.49 -35.69
N ASN A 592 -6.07 20.05 -36.07
CA ASN A 592 -5.26 19.62 -37.21
C ASN A 592 -4.13 18.65 -36.80
N ASP A 593 -3.77 18.60 -35.52
CA ASP A 593 -2.68 17.76 -35.01
C ASP A 593 -3.16 16.30 -34.92
N SER A 594 -2.27 15.33 -35.17
CA SER A 594 -2.73 13.94 -35.19
C SER A 594 -2.97 13.39 -33.78
N MET A 595 -4.02 12.57 -33.63
CA MET A 595 -4.21 11.76 -32.42
C MET A 595 -2.94 10.94 -32.09
N SER A 596 -2.20 10.50 -33.11
CA SER A 596 -0.93 9.78 -32.97
C SER A 596 0.12 10.57 -32.17
N GLU A 597 0.28 11.86 -32.44
CA GLU A 597 1.24 12.74 -31.77
C GLU A 597 0.76 13.10 -30.36
N ALA A 598 -0.52 13.43 -30.21
CA ALA A 598 -1.16 13.70 -28.92
C ALA A 598 -1.00 12.53 -27.93
N VAL A 599 -1.21 11.31 -28.44
CA VAL A 599 -0.99 10.04 -27.74
C VAL A 599 0.50 9.84 -27.46
N SER A 600 1.38 9.92 -28.48
CA SER A 600 2.84 9.73 -28.35
C SER A 600 3.44 10.54 -27.20
N ASN A 601 3.07 11.82 -27.07
CA ASN A 601 3.61 12.72 -26.06
C ASN A 601 3.26 12.32 -24.61
N VAL A 602 2.26 11.46 -24.39
CA VAL A 602 1.93 10.89 -23.07
C VAL A 602 2.77 9.64 -22.79
N PHE A 603 2.97 8.76 -23.77
CA PHE A 603 3.68 7.48 -23.60
C PHE A 603 5.21 7.58 -23.77
N ASP A 604 5.74 8.74 -24.16
CA ASP A 604 7.18 8.97 -24.34
C ASP A 604 8.00 8.94 -23.03
N PHE A 605 7.34 8.85 -21.87
CA PHE A 605 7.99 8.59 -20.57
C PHE A 605 8.41 7.11 -20.43
N ASP A 606 7.55 6.17 -20.82
CA ASP A 606 7.78 4.72 -20.77
C ASP A 606 8.72 4.20 -21.87
N LYS A 607 9.24 5.10 -22.69
CA LYS A 607 10.20 4.89 -23.81
C LYS A 607 11.45 4.08 -23.44
N TYR A 608 11.79 4.01 -22.16
CA TYR A 608 12.91 3.23 -21.62
C TYR A 608 12.58 1.74 -21.37
N ASN A 609 11.30 1.35 -21.35
CA ASN A 609 10.86 -0.04 -21.23
C ASN A 609 10.28 -0.53 -22.57
N SER A 610 11.09 -1.26 -23.34
CA SER A 610 10.70 -1.76 -24.67
C SER A 610 9.49 -2.70 -24.63
N ALA A 611 9.40 -3.58 -23.64
CA ALA A 611 8.29 -4.53 -23.48
C ALA A 611 6.96 -3.83 -23.17
N ALA A 612 6.97 -2.86 -22.25
CA ALA A 612 5.79 -2.03 -22.00
C ALA A 612 5.41 -1.24 -23.27
N LYS A 613 6.38 -0.63 -23.96
CA LYS A 613 6.15 0.12 -25.20
C LYS A 613 5.52 -0.73 -26.31
N GLU A 614 5.99 -1.96 -26.52
CA GLU A 614 5.41 -2.89 -27.50
C GLU A 614 3.98 -3.28 -27.14
N THR A 615 3.72 -3.54 -25.85
CA THR A 615 2.38 -3.84 -25.33
C THR A 615 1.42 -2.66 -25.54
N LEU A 616 1.85 -1.43 -25.23
CA LEU A 616 1.08 -0.21 -25.44
C LEU A 616 0.77 0.02 -26.93
N LEU A 617 1.77 -0.13 -27.80
CA LEU A 617 1.59 0.00 -29.25
C LEU A 617 0.62 -1.03 -29.83
N LYS A 618 0.66 -2.28 -29.36
CA LYS A 618 -0.29 -3.31 -29.76
C LYS A 618 -1.73 -2.89 -29.46
N ILE A 619 -2.00 -2.47 -28.22
CA ILE A 619 -3.33 -2.06 -27.75
C ILE A 619 -3.83 -0.81 -28.51
N LEU A 620 -2.96 0.17 -28.73
CA LEU A 620 -3.33 1.39 -29.49
C LEU A 620 -3.75 1.04 -30.91
N ASN A 621 -3.01 0.15 -31.59
CA ASN A 621 -3.41 -0.35 -32.91
C ASN A 621 -4.69 -1.21 -32.87
N GLU A 622 -4.90 -2.04 -31.83
CA GLU A 622 -6.14 -2.82 -31.63
C GLU A 622 -7.39 -1.92 -31.53
N HIS A 623 -7.30 -0.77 -30.85
CA HIS A 623 -8.39 0.23 -30.77
C HIS A 623 -8.41 1.22 -31.95
N GLY A 624 -7.64 0.97 -33.01
CA GLY A 624 -7.62 1.85 -34.19
C GLY A 624 -7.05 3.24 -33.92
N ILE A 625 -6.09 3.35 -33.00
CA ILE A 625 -5.27 4.53 -32.73
C ILE A 625 -3.88 4.27 -33.35
N PRO A 626 -3.63 4.65 -34.61
CA PRO A 626 -2.32 4.46 -35.22
C PRO A 626 -1.29 5.35 -34.52
N VAL A 627 -0.08 4.84 -34.25
CA VAL A 627 0.99 5.63 -33.60
C VAL A 627 2.33 5.45 -34.31
N ASN A 628 2.68 6.43 -35.14
CA ASN A 628 3.97 6.49 -35.83
C ASN A 628 5.05 7.08 -34.90
N LEU A 629 5.61 6.27 -33.99
CA LEU A 629 6.70 6.68 -33.07
C LEU A 629 8.07 6.89 -33.75
N SER A 630 8.07 7.39 -34.99
CA SER A 630 9.27 7.68 -35.79
C SER A 630 9.90 9.04 -35.47
N HIS A 631 9.17 9.94 -34.81
CA HIS A 631 9.42 11.40 -34.87
C HIS A 631 9.90 12.10 -33.59
N THR A 632 10.20 11.39 -32.49
CA THR A 632 10.71 12.01 -31.24
C THR A 632 12.06 11.46 -30.75
N LEU A 633 13.01 11.19 -31.66
CA LEU A 633 14.33 10.61 -31.31
C LEU A 633 15.58 11.29 -31.94
N LEU A 634 15.44 12.40 -32.67
CA LEU A 634 16.55 12.97 -33.46
C LEU A 634 17.25 14.22 -32.90
N GLU A 635 16.81 14.78 -31.77
CA GLU A 635 17.44 15.97 -31.16
C GLU A 635 18.13 15.66 -29.81
N LYS A 636 19.43 15.35 -29.89
CA LYS A 636 20.49 15.63 -28.89
C LYS A 636 20.38 14.99 -27.49
N LYS A 637 21.00 13.82 -27.33
CA LYS A 637 22.32 13.72 -26.65
C LYS A 637 23.02 12.35 -26.77
N ASP A 638 23.96 12.28 -27.70
CA ASP A 638 25.32 11.77 -27.51
C ASP A 638 25.54 10.57 -26.56
N LYS A 639 25.10 9.40 -27.01
CA LYS A 639 26.08 8.34 -27.33
C LYS A 639 25.93 8.00 -28.82
N PRO A 640 27.02 7.81 -29.58
CA PRO A 640 26.92 7.58 -31.01
C PRO A 640 26.34 6.18 -31.30
N LEU A 641 25.03 6.12 -31.52
CA LEU A 641 24.47 5.18 -32.48
C LEU A 641 25.22 5.38 -33.79
N GLN A 642 26.01 4.37 -34.19
CA GLN A 642 27.01 4.48 -35.24
C GLN A 642 26.38 4.99 -36.54
N LEU A 643 26.81 6.20 -36.95
CA LEU A 643 26.29 6.89 -38.12
C LEU A 643 26.42 6.00 -39.36
N THR A 644 25.29 5.49 -39.82
CA THR A 644 25.22 4.62 -41.00
C THR A 644 25.37 5.45 -42.27
N VAL A 645 26.61 5.76 -42.61
CA VAL A 645 26.93 6.46 -43.86
C VAL A 645 26.67 5.52 -45.03
N GLN A 646 25.67 5.85 -45.85
CA GLN A 646 25.44 5.17 -47.12
C GLN A 646 26.54 5.51 -48.12
N ARG A 647 27.02 4.50 -48.84
CA ARG A 647 28.08 4.62 -49.84
C ARG A 647 27.91 3.56 -50.92
N ASP A 648 27.88 3.96 -52.18
CA ASP A 648 28.05 3.02 -53.29
C ASP A 648 29.52 2.60 -53.38
N SER A 649 29.75 1.31 -53.66
CA SER A 649 31.09 0.74 -53.77
C SER A 649 31.60 0.71 -55.20
N GLY A 650 30.70 0.69 -56.20
CA GLY A 650 31.03 0.75 -57.63
C GLY A 650 31.83 -0.47 -58.14
N LEU A 651 31.87 -1.57 -57.38
CA LEU A 651 32.72 -2.73 -57.62
C LEU A 651 31.97 -4.03 -57.35
N ASP A 652 32.10 -5.03 -58.22
CA ASP A 652 31.38 -6.32 -58.10
C ASP A 652 31.88 -7.20 -56.94
N THR A 653 31.04 -8.14 -56.51
CA THR A 653 31.39 -9.19 -55.53
C THR A 653 32.15 -10.34 -56.17
N SER A 654 33.07 -10.94 -55.42
CA SER A 654 33.80 -12.17 -55.80
C SER A 654 33.36 -13.35 -54.94
N GLU A 655 34.28 -14.22 -54.49
CA GLU A 655 33.95 -15.34 -53.61
C GLU A 655 33.93 -14.93 -52.12
N PRO A 656 32.92 -15.36 -51.35
CA PRO A 656 32.79 -15.04 -49.93
C PRO A 656 33.89 -15.71 -49.10
N LYS A 657 34.38 -15.00 -48.09
CA LYS A 657 35.47 -15.45 -47.20
C LYS A 657 35.35 -14.78 -45.83
N HIS A 658 36.11 -15.25 -44.84
CA HIS A 658 36.15 -14.57 -43.53
C HIS A 658 36.80 -13.18 -43.63
N GLY A 659 37.97 -13.10 -44.24
CA GLY A 659 38.90 -11.96 -44.14
C GLY A 659 40.10 -12.30 -43.26
N LYS A 660 41.06 -11.40 -43.18
CA LYS A 660 42.18 -11.48 -42.22
C LYS A 660 41.81 -10.83 -40.90
N GLU A 661 42.32 -11.38 -39.80
CA GLU A 661 42.35 -10.71 -38.50
C GLU A 661 43.38 -9.56 -38.54
N ASP A 662 42.98 -8.39 -38.05
CA ASP A 662 43.88 -7.27 -37.76
C ASP A 662 44.27 -7.30 -36.27
N PRO A 663 45.56 -7.45 -35.92
CA PRO A 663 46.01 -7.48 -34.53
C PRO A 663 45.83 -6.15 -33.78
N ASN A 664 45.68 -5.01 -34.48
CA ASN A 664 45.42 -3.71 -33.87
C ASN A 664 43.92 -3.40 -33.70
N ASN A 665 43.06 -4.13 -34.42
CA ASN A 665 41.64 -3.82 -34.59
C ASN A 665 41.38 -2.40 -35.14
N ASP A 666 42.15 -1.95 -36.15
CA ASP A 666 41.94 -0.66 -36.79
C ASP A 666 40.63 -0.65 -37.64
N PRO A 667 39.96 0.50 -37.84
CA PRO A 667 38.66 0.58 -38.52
C PRO A 667 38.79 0.50 -40.07
N HIS A 668 38.55 -0.67 -40.64
CA HIS A 668 38.63 -0.90 -42.10
C HIS A 668 37.29 -0.72 -42.82
N VAL A 669 37.23 0.18 -43.82
CA VAL A 669 36.00 0.54 -44.54
C VAL A 669 36.10 0.23 -46.05
N GLY A 670 35.11 -0.46 -46.61
CA GLY A 670 34.96 -0.63 -48.08
C GLY A 670 35.88 -1.65 -48.78
N GLY A 671 36.77 -2.33 -48.04
CA GLY A 671 37.69 -3.34 -48.57
C GLY A 671 37.11 -4.74 -48.69
N ASN A 672 37.93 -5.70 -49.15
CA ASN A 672 37.64 -7.15 -49.12
C ASN A 672 38.78 -7.98 -48.51
N THR A 673 39.50 -7.38 -47.56
CA THR A 673 40.76 -7.93 -47.00
C THR A 673 40.63 -8.35 -45.53
N TRP A 674 39.91 -7.58 -44.72
CA TRP A 674 39.86 -7.72 -43.26
C TRP A 674 38.50 -8.22 -42.76
N ALA A 675 38.51 -8.95 -41.64
CA ALA A 675 37.32 -9.44 -40.94
C ALA A 675 36.87 -8.45 -39.86
N GLY A 676 35.57 -8.15 -39.81
CA GLY A 676 34.98 -7.14 -38.92
C GLY A 676 35.00 -5.71 -39.49
N GLY A 677 35.49 -5.53 -40.72
CA GLY A 677 35.40 -4.26 -41.44
C GLY A 677 33.97 -3.90 -41.83
N THR A 678 33.72 -2.62 -42.11
CA THR A 678 32.37 -2.10 -42.37
C THR A 678 32.19 -1.58 -43.80
N GLY A 679 31.00 -1.77 -44.36
CA GLY A 679 30.67 -1.41 -45.75
C GLY A 679 31.54 -2.10 -46.82
N GLY A 680 32.22 -3.19 -46.48
CA GLY A 680 33.12 -3.93 -47.38
C GLY A 680 32.41 -4.81 -48.42
N ARG A 681 33.18 -5.62 -49.13
CA ARG A 681 32.66 -6.70 -49.98
C ARG A 681 33.35 -8.03 -49.67
N ASP A 682 32.66 -9.13 -49.91
CA ASP A 682 33.15 -10.53 -49.81
C ASP A 682 33.60 -11.02 -48.42
N THR A 683 34.00 -10.14 -47.47
CA THR A 683 34.45 -10.52 -46.11
C THR A 683 33.33 -10.49 -45.06
N ALA A 684 33.54 -11.18 -43.93
CA ALA A 684 32.64 -11.13 -42.78
C ALA A 684 32.77 -9.78 -42.06
N GLY A 685 31.63 -9.12 -41.78
CA GLY A 685 31.62 -7.74 -41.29
C GLY A 685 30.20 -7.16 -41.23
N LEU A 686 30.08 -5.83 -41.10
CA LEU A 686 28.79 -5.13 -41.02
C LEU A 686 28.54 -4.22 -42.22
N GLY A 687 27.32 -4.23 -42.75
CA GLY A 687 26.85 -3.29 -43.79
C GLY A 687 27.38 -3.50 -45.21
N GLY A 688 28.32 -4.43 -45.42
CA GLY A 688 28.87 -4.79 -46.72
C GLY A 688 27.97 -5.70 -47.58
N LYS A 689 28.48 -6.07 -48.78
CA LYS A 689 27.80 -6.97 -49.74
C LYS A 689 28.61 -8.24 -50.04
N GLY A 690 27.92 -9.37 -50.23
CA GLY A 690 28.56 -10.67 -50.56
C GLY A 690 29.35 -11.34 -49.43
N GLY A 691 29.39 -10.78 -48.22
CA GLY A 691 30.03 -11.41 -47.06
C GLY A 691 29.24 -12.61 -46.49
N PRO A 692 29.90 -13.62 -45.91
CA PRO A 692 29.24 -14.88 -45.49
C PRO A 692 28.41 -14.77 -44.20
N TYR A 693 28.75 -13.85 -43.29
CA TYR A 693 28.02 -13.59 -42.04
C TYR A 693 28.37 -12.23 -41.45
N ARG A 694 27.52 -11.77 -40.52
CA ARG A 694 27.73 -10.53 -39.75
C ARG A 694 28.83 -10.77 -38.70
N LEU A 695 29.82 -9.89 -38.63
CA LEU A 695 30.84 -9.86 -37.58
C LEU A 695 31.00 -8.42 -37.10
N ASP A 696 30.82 -8.17 -35.81
CA ASP A 696 31.01 -6.87 -35.18
C ASP A 696 32.33 -6.83 -34.39
N LYS A 697 33.03 -5.70 -34.45
CA LYS A 697 34.24 -5.39 -33.65
C LYS A 697 34.18 -3.99 -33.00
N GLY A 698 33.00 -3.37 -32.93
CA GLY A 698 32.76 -2.06 -32.30
C GLY A 698 32.89 -0.85 -33.22
N HIS A 699 33.10 -1.06 -34.53
CA HIS A 699 33.42 -0.02 -35.51
C HIS A 699 32.20 0.54 -36.25
N THR A 700 32.25 1.83 -36.61
CA THR A 700 31.15 2.54 -37.27
C THR A 700 30.69 1.86 -38.56
N VAL A 701 29.41 1.46 -38.63
CA VAL A 701 28.87 0.68 -39.76
C VAL A 701 28.56 1.56 -40.97
N HIS A 702 29.49 1.61 -41.92
CA HIS A 702 29.16 2.04 -43.28
C HIS A 702 28.24 0.99 -43.94
N GLN A 703 27.18 1.44 -44.64
CA GLN A 703 26.29 0.54 -45.38
C GLN A 703 26.33 0.81 -46.88
N ILE A 704 26.38 -0.28 -47.65
CA ILE A 704 26.16 -0.27 -49.09
C ILE A 704 24.66 -0.12 -49.39
N SER A 705 24.32 0.50 -50.52
CA SER A 705 22.95 0.71 -50.98
C SER A 705 22.17 -0.61 -51.19
N GLU A 706 20.85 -0.59 -50.99
CA GLU A 706 20.01 -1.78 -51.19
C GLU A 706 20.01 -2.28 -52.65
N ALA A 707 20.21 -1.39 -53.62
CA ALA A 707 20.38 -1.77 -55.02
C ALA A 707 21.65 -2.61 -55.25
N GLU A 708 22.79 -2.20 -54.69
CA GLU A 708 24.03 -2.98 -54.76
C GLU A 708 23.97 -4.30 -53.96
N LYS A 709 23.16 -4.36 -52.88
CA LYS A 709 22.90 -5.61 -52.13
C LYS A 709 21.99 -6.57 -52.92
N ALA A 710 20.99 -6.06 -53.64
CA ALA A 710 20.11 -6.86 -54.49
C ALA A 710 20.87 -7.46 -55.69
N ALA A 711 21.79 -6.68 -56.28
CA ALA A 711 22.59 -7.02 -57.46
C ALA A 711 23.64 -8.12 -57.27
N ILE A 712 23.83 -8.67 -56.05
CA ILE A 712 24.76 -9.77 -55.80
C ILE A 712 24.35 -11.00 -56.65
N PRO A 713 25.25 -11.64 -57.42
CA PRO A 713 24.93 -12.84 -58.18
C PRO A 713 24.51 -14.02 -57.30
N GLU A 714 23.52 -14.82 -57.75
CA GLU A 714 22.98 -15.94 -56.95
C GLU A 714 24.02 -17.00 -56.55
N HIS A 715 25.07 -17.21 -57.35
CA HIS A 715 26.15 -18.14 -56.97
C HIS A 715 26.94 -17.62 -55.75
N VAL A 716 27.15 -16.30 -55.65
CA VAL A 716 27.79 -15.65 -54.48
C VAL A 716 26.86 -15.73 -53.26
N LYS A 717 25.55 -15.46 -53.43
CA LYS A 717 24.57 -15.61 -52.34
C LYS A 717 24.53 -17.05 -51.80
N LYS A 718 24.57 -18.05 -52.68
CA LYS A 718 24.60 -19.47 -52.31
C LYS A 718 25.88 -19.83 -51.56
N ALA A 719 27.06 -19.46 -52.08
CA ALA A 719 28.34 -19.72 -51.41
C ALA A 719 28.44 -19.00 -50.06
N ALA A 720 27.90 -17.77 -49.96
CA ALA A 720 27.90 -16.98 -48.73
C ALA A 720 27.01 -17.65 -47.67
N ARG A 721 25.85 -18.17 -48.09
CA ARG A 721 24.94 -18.96 -47.24
C ARG A 721 25.58 -20.27 -46.78
N GLU A 722 26.21 -21.03 -47.67
CA GLU A 722 26.90 -22.29 -47.31
C GLU A 722 28.05 -22.05 -46.32
N MET A 723 28.81 -20.96 -46.49
CA MET A 723 29.85 -20.55 -45.54
C MET A 723 29.27 -20.02 -44.22
N GLY A 724 28.17 -19.27 -44.26
CA GLY A 724 27.45 -18.79 -43.08
C GLY A 724 26.84 -19.93 -42.26
N GLU A 725 26.22 -20.92 -42.91
CA GLU A 725 25.71 -22.13 -42.28
C GLU A 725 26.84 -22.99 -41.69
N LYS A 726 28.02 -23.03 -42.32
CA LYS A 726 29.23 -23.66 -41.74
C LYS A 726 29.74 -22.92 -40.51
N ALA A 727 29.91 -21.60 -40.58
CA ALA A 727 30.41 -20.79 -39.46
C ALA A 727 29.42 -20.77 -38.28
N PHE A 728 28.11 -20.73 -38.54
CA PHE A 728 27.08 -20.90 -37.52
C PHE A 728 27.16 -22.30 -36.87
N ARG A 729 27.38 -23.35 -37.66
CA ARG A 729 27.60 -24.73 -37.17
C ARG A 729 28.92 -24.88 -36.39
N GLU A 730 29.90 -24.03 -36.61
CA GLU A 730 31.16 -23.99 -35.84
C GLU A 730 30.97 -23.21 -34.53
N LYS A 731 30.30 -22.04 -34.54
CA LYS A 731 29.94 -21.29 -33.32
C LYS A 731 28.97 -22.05 -32.40
N LEU A 732 28.08 -22.85 -32.99
CA LEU A 732 27.23 -23.80 -32.27
C LEU A 732 28.03 -24.94 -31.60
N LYS A 733 29.18 -25.34 -32.16
CA LYS A 733 30.11 -26.26 -31.48
C LYS A 733 30.85 -25.60 -30.31
N GLU A 734 31.21 -24.33 -30.42
CA GLU A 734 31.80 -23.57 -29.29
C GLU A 734 30.84 -23.51 -28.09
N ILE A 735 29.55 -23.26 -28.36
CA ILE A 735 28.46 -23.27 -27.36
C ILE A 735 28.00 -24.71 -27.02
N GLN A 736 28.56 -25.73 -27.68
CA GLN A 736 28.19 -27.15 -27.56
C GLN A 736 26.70 -27.47 -27.73
N MET A 737 25.97 -26.69 -28.54
CA MET A 737 24.52 -26.80 -28.74
C MET A 737 24.23 -26.92 -30.23
N SER A 738 23.40 -27.86 -30.69
CA SER A 738 23.12 -28.04 -32.12
C SER A 738 22.03 -27.10 -32.66
N GLN A 739 21.85 -27.08 -33.98
CA GLN A 739 20.72 -26.36 -34.62
C GLN A 739 19.36 -26.97 -34.23
N TYR A 740 19.33 -28.27 -33.90
CA TYR A 740 18.13 -28.95 -33.41
C TYR A 740 17.82 -28.51 -31.98
N ASP A 741 18.84 -28.49 -31.11
CA ASP A 741 18.72 -28.03 -29.72
C ASP A 741 18.20 -26.59 -29.63
N ALA A 742 18.71 -25.68 -30.47
CA ALA A 742 18.24 -24.30 -30.55
C ALA A 742 16.74 -24.20 -30.92
N LYS A 743 16.23 -25.11 -31.75
CA LYS A 743 14.81 -25.16 -32.13
C LYS A 743 13.96 -25.69 -30.98
N VAL A 744 14.37 -26.81 -30.37
CA VAL A 744 13.64 -27.43 -29.24
C VAL A 744 13.55 -26.49 -28.04
N TYR A 745 14.60 -25.71 -27.75
CA TYR A 745 14.53 -24.71 -26.67
C TYR A 745 13.48 -23.62 -26.95
N ASN A 746 13.46 -23.10 -28.18
CA ASN A 746 12.53 -22.05 -28.59
C ASN A 746 11.07 -22.52 -28.63
N GLU A 747 10.82 -23.82 -28.80
CA GLU A 747 9.47 -24.40 -28.75
C GLU A 747 8.82 -24.24 -27.37
N TYR A 748 9.61 -24.28 -26.29
CA TYR A 748 9.12 -24.08 -24.92
C TYR A 748 9.37 -22.67 -24.33
N SER A 749 10.34 -21.89 -24.84
CA SER A 749 10.63 -20.54 -24.30
C SER A 749 9.78 -19.42 -24.92
N LEU A 750 9.38 -19.55 -26.20
CA LEU A 750 8.54 -18.55 -26.86
C LEU A 750 7.12 -18.42 -26.25
N PRO A 751 6.41 -19.51 -25.85
CA PRO A 751 5.07 -19.42 -25.26
C PRO A 751 5.01 -18.63 -23.93
N VAL A 752 6.11 -18.65 -23.16
CA VAL A 752 6.19 -18.02 -21.82
C VAL A 752 6.91 -16.66 -21.80
N GLN A 753 7.34 -16.13 -22.95
CA GLN A 753 8.18 -14.94 -23.01
C GLN A 753 7.55 -13.69 -22.35
N ASN A 754 6.23 -13.52 -22.44
CA ASN A 754 5.52 -12.40 -21.81
C ASN A 754 5.40 -12.59 -20.29
N GLN A 755 5.25 -13.83 -19.85
CA GLN A 755 5.11 -14.25 -18.46
C GLN A 755 6.44 -14.10 -17.73
N VAL A 756 7.56 -14.41 -18.39
CA VAL A 756 8.93 -14.08 -17.92
C VAL A 756 9.10 -12.58 -17.68
N GLN A 757 8.60 -11.74 -18.60
CA GLN A 757 8.68 -10.29 -18.46
C GLN A 757 7.82 -9.78 -17.28
N ALA A 758 6.57 -10.25 -17.15
CA ALA A 758 5.70 -9.91 -16.03
C ALA A 758 6.34 -10.28 -14.68
N LEU A 759 6.90 -11.49 -14.58
CA LEU A 759 7.58 -11.98 -13.38
C LEU A 759 8.84 -11.18 -13.06
N ARG A 760 9.62 -10.77 -14.07
CA ARG A 760 10.77 -9.83 -13.92
C ARG A 760 10.34 -8.43 -13.47
N ILE A 761 9.20 -7.90 -13.94
CA ILE A 761 8.65 -6.62 -13.47
C ILE A 761 8.25 -6.73 -11.99
N ILE A 762 7.58 -7.81 -11.59
CA ILE A 762 7.24 -8.09 -10.20
C ILE A 762 8.52 -8.16 -9.35
N LEU A 763 9.48 -9.02 -9.69
CA LEU A 763 10.71 -9.20 -8.92
C LEU A 763 11.56 -7.92 -8.81
N SER A 764 11.68 -7.12 -9.87
CA SER A 764 12.42 -5.84 -9.83
C SER A 764 11.70 -4.77 -8.99
N SER A 765 10.36 -4.75 -8.99
CA SER A 765 9.61 -3.84 -8.11
C SER A 765 9.79 -4.19 -6.63
N LEU A 766 9.96 -5.48 -6.30
CA LEU A 766 10.26 -5.92 -4.93
C LEU A 766 11.66 -5.48 -4.48
N GLN A 767 12.64 -5.40 -5.40
CA GLN A 767 13.97 -4.86 -5.09
C GLN A 767 13.93 -3.37 -4.74
N ALA A 768 13.08 -2.58 -5.40
CA ALA A 768 12.99 -1.14 -5.22
C ALA A 768 12.63 -0.72 -3.79
N LYS A 769 11.85 -1.55 -3.07
CA LYS A 769 11.46 -1.30 -1.67
C LYS A 769 12.65 -1.23 -0.69
N SER A 770 13.83 -1.76 -1.05
CA SER A 770 14.95 -1.94 -0.11
C SER A 770 16.22 -1.12 -0.42
N GLN A 771 16.17 -0.14 -1.33
CA GLN A 771 17.34 0.68 -1.71
C GLN A 771 17.02 2.19 -1.82
N GLU A 772 15.97 2.66 -1.14
CA GLU A 772 15.68 4.09 -1.06
C GLU A 772 16.49 4.77 0.06
N ARG A 773 17.16 5.87 -0.28
CA ARG A 773 17.97 6.66 0.66
C ARG A 773 17.10 7.53 1.54
N VAL A 774 17.04 7.19 2.83
CA VAL A 774 16.32 7.96 3.86
C VAL A 774 17.24 9.04 4.43
N TRP A 775 16.64 10.12 4.94
CA TRP A 775 17.36 11.09 5.77
C TRP A 775 17.56 10.52 7.17
N SER A 776 18.74 9.97 7.45
CA SER A 776 19.15 9.75 8.84
C SER A 776 19.35 11.12 9.50
N ARG A 777 18.51 11.42 10.49
CA ARG A 777 18.57 12.62 11.32
C ARG A 777 19.58 12.43 12.47
N ASN A 778 19.69 13.41 13.36
CA ASN A 778 20.56 13.37 14.54
C ASN A 778 22.06 13.20 14.23
N GLN A 779 22.50 13.59 13.03
CA GLN A 779 23.88 13.45 12.58
C GLN A 779 24.73 14.63 13.04
N THR A 780 26.03 14.39 13.20
CA THR A 780 27.03 15.42 13.53
C THR A 780 27.58 16.16 12.30
N SER A 781 27.17 15.75 11.10
CA SER A 781 27.47 16.39 9.82
C SER A 781 26.47 15.96 8.74
N GLY A 782 26.17 16.85 7.80
CA GLY A 782 25.15 16.67 6.77
C GLY A 782 24.57 18.02 6.36
N ASP A 783 23.35 18.00 5.82
CA ASP A 783 22.55 19.23 5.68
C ASP A 783 21.93 19.58 7.04
N LEU A 784 21.71 20.87 7.32
CA LEU A 784 21.13 21.28 8.61
C LEU A 784 19.70 20.75 8.73
N ASP A 785 19.34 20.17 9.88
CA ASP A 785 17.96 19.77 10.11
C ASP A 785 17.18 20.93 10.73
N ASP A 786 16.27 21.52 9.95
CA ASP A 786 15.47 22.70 10.31
C ASP A 786 14.61 22.47 11.56
N ALA A 787 14.26 21.22 11.85
CA ALA A 787 13.57 20.83 13.07
C ALA A 787 14.44 20.98 14.34
N ARG A 788 15.78 21.02 14.18
CA ARG A 788 16.77 21.06 15.27
C ARG A 788 17.52 22.39 15.38
N LEU A 789 16.96 23.45 14.79
CA LEU A 789 17.52 24.81 14.83
C LEU A 789 17.78 25.31 16.26
N ILE A 790 16.87 25.01 17.19
CA ILE A 790 16.98 25.43 18.60
C ILE A 790 18.15 24.72 19.27
N GLU A 791 18.25 23.40 19.11
CA GLU A 791 19.36 22.65 19.68
C GLU A 791 20.71 23.08 19.09
N GLY A 792 20.74 23.41 17.80
CA GLY A 792 21.95 23.95 17.13
C GLY A 792 22.40 25.29 17.69
N ILE A 793 21.46 26.20 17.98
CA ILE A 793 21.74 27.46 18.68
C ILE A 793 22.25 27.19 20.11
N THR A 794 21.79 26.13 20.79
CA THR A 794 22.34 25.72 22.10
C THR A 794 23.68 24.95 22.04
N GLY A 795 24.23 24.69 20.85
CA GLY A 795 25.51 23.99 20.67
C GLY A 795 25.44 22.45 20.65
N GLU A 796 24.24 21.88 20.54
CA GLU A 796 24.07 20.46 20.22
C GLU A 796 24.72 20.16 18.87
N ARG A 797 25.45 19.03 18.76
CA ARG A 797 26.14 18.68 17.51
C ARG A 797 25.30 17.79 16.60
N ALA A 798 24.36 17.04 17.15
CA ALA A 798 23.47 16.10 16.46
C ALA A 798 22.32 16.81 15.72
N ILE A 799 22.62 17.87 14.97
CA ILE A 799 21.63 18.80 14.39
C ILE A 799 21.52 18.70 12.86
N TYR A 800 22.25 17.76 12.26
CA TYR A 800 22.26 17.57 10.82
C TYR A 800 21.44 16.34 10.42
N LYS A 801 20.94 16.36 9.19
CA LYS A 801 20.34 15.22 8.49
C LYS A 801 21.24 14.85 7.31
N ARG A 802 21.42 13.56 7.07
CA ARG A 802 22.24 13.05 5.97
C ARG A 802 21.47 11.95 5.25
N ARG A 803 21.48 11.98 3.91
CA ARG A 803 21.02 10.83 3.13
C ARG A 803 21.97 9.67 3.32
N SER A 804 21.46 8.60 3.89
CA SER A 804 22.15 7.33 4.09
C SER A 804 21.31 6.21 3.49
N ASP A 805 22.00 5.19 2.99
CA ASP A 805 21.40 3.87 2.85
C ASP A 805 21.14 3.37 4.29
N GLN A 806 19.88 3.08 4.63
CA GLN A 806 19.45 2.67 5.97
C GLN A 806 18.91 1.25 5.90
N ASP A 807 19.30 0.37 6.83
CA ASP A 807 18.71 -0.96 6.95
C ASP A 807 17.19 -0.84 7.20
N PRO A 808 16.35 -1.69 6.57
CA PRO A 808 14.90 -1.55 6.64
C PRO A 808 14.37 -1.69 8.08
N GLU A 809 13.21 -1.08 8.34
CA GLU A 809 12.59 -1.09 9.67
C GLU A 809 12.41 -2.52 10.21
N LEU A 810 12.58 -2.68 11.53
CA LEU A 810 12.22 -3.89 12.28
C LEU A 810 10.71 -4.15 12.20
N GLY A 811 10.30 -4.76 11.08
CA GLY A 811 8.89 -4.98 10.73
C GLY A 811 8.56 -4.98 9.23
N THR A 812 9.48 -4.67 8.30
CA THR A 812 9.29 -5.08 6.88
C THR A 812 10.58 -5.56 6.22
N PRO A 813 10.54 -6.54 5.28
CA PRO A 813 11.66 -7.47 5.15
C PRO A 813 12.46 -7.34 3.84
N GLN A 814 13.79 -7.29 3.94
CA GLN A 814 14.65 -8.43 3.59
C GLN A 814 16.10 -8.19 4.07
N MET A 815 16.54 -8.91 5.12
CA MET A 815 17.89 -8.93 5.68
C MET A 815 18.77 -10.07 5.13
N LYS A 816 18.16 -11.19 4.72
CA LYS A 816 18.82 -12.40 4.19
C LYS A 816 18.14 -12.85 2.88
N PRO A 817 18.80 -13.64 2.02
CA PRO A 817 18.11 -14.25 0.88
C PRO A 817 16.84 -15.01 1.33
N LYS A 818 15.82 -15.06 0.46
CA LYS A 818 14.69 -15.99 0.60
C LYS A 818 15.08 -17.31 -0.04
N ARG A 819 14.66 -18.43 0.54
CA ARG A 819 14.92 -19.76 0.00
C ARG A 819 13.68 -20.24 -0.74
N LEU A 820 13.86 -20.60 -2.01
CA LEU A 820 12.77 -21.10 -2.86
C LEU A 820 13.16 -22.47 -3.41
N ARG A 821 12.32 -23.47 -3.20
CA ARG A 821 12.41 -24.78 -3.84
C ARG A 821 11.22 -24.99 -4.74
N LEU A 822 11.47 -25.27 -6.01
CA LEU A 822 10.47 -25.79 -6.93
C LEU A 822 10.56 -27.33 -6.89
N VAL A 823 9.43 -27.97 -6.62
CA VAL A 823 9.22 -29.43 -6.70
C VAL A 823 8.41 -29.70 -7.96
N VAL A 824 8.88 -30.60 -8.83
CA VAL A 824 8.25 -30.90 -10.13
C VAL A 824 7.89 -32.38 -10.28
N ASP A 825 6.78 -32.67 -10.95
CA ASP A 825 6.24 -34.01 -11.14
C ASP A 825 6.75 -34.59 -12.47
N VAL A 826 7.80 -35.40 -12.37
CA VAL A 826 8.36 -36.15 -13.50
C VAL A 826 7.94 -37.63 -13.43
N SER A 827 6.69 -37.88 -13.04
CA SER A 827 6.10 -39.22 -13.04
C SER A 827 5.72 -39.72 -14.44
N GLY A 828 5.52 -41.03 -14.57
CA GLY A 828 5.03 -41.65 -15.80
C GLY A 828 3.59 -41.24 -16.17
N SER A 829 2.84 -40.63 -15.24
CA SER A 829 1.54 -40.00 -15.49
C SER A 829 1.70 -38.82 -16.44
N MET A 830 2.65 -37.94 -16.12
CA MET A 830 2.94 -36.70 -16.83
C MET A 830 3.30 -36.99 -18.28
N TYR A 831 4.27 -37.87 -18.54
CA TYR A 831 4.63 -38.29 -19.90
C TYR A 831 3.47 -38.99 -20.63
N ARG A 832 2.76 -39.91 -19.98
CA ARG A 832 1.70 -40.73 -20.61
C ARG A 832 0.49 -39.91 -21.08
N PHE A 833 0.11 -38.88 -20.32
CA PHE A 833 -1.06 -38.07 -20.64
C PHE A 833 -0.72 -36.78 -21.40
N ASN A 834 0.56 -36.39 -21.48
CA ASN A 834 1.00 -35.20 -22.24
C ASN A 834 0.43 -35.13 -23.66
N GLY A 835 0.37 -36.25 -24.39
CA GLY A 835 -0.20 -36.29 -25.74
C GLY A 835 -1.72 -36.05 -25.85
N TYR A 836 -2.43 -35.87 -24.73
CA TYR A 836 -3.85 -35.52 -24.66
C TYR A 836 -4.10 -34.11 -24.13
N ASP A 837 -3.27 -33.61 -23.21
CA ASP A 837 -3.52 -32.36 -22.49
C ASP A 837 -2.29 -31.48 -22.23
N ALA A 838 -1.13 -31.79 -22.81
CA ALA A 838 0.12 -31.03 -22.72
C ALA A 838 0.60 -30.73 -21.28
N ARG A 839 0.27 -31.57 -20.28
CA ARG A 839 0.62 -31.34 -18.86
C ARG A 839 2.12 -31.26 -18.57
N LEU A 840 2.93 -32.13 -19.18
CA LEU A 840 4.39 -32.15 -19.01
C LEU A 840 5.05 -31.02 -19.79
N ASP A 841 4.56 -30.73 -20.99
CA ASP A 841 5.02 -29.57 -21.77
C ASP A 841 4.80 -28.26 -21.00
N ARG A 842 3.60 -28.06 -20.43
CA ARG A 842 3.31 -26.92 -19.55
C ARG A 842 4.21 -26.82 -18.33
N GLU A 843 4.59 -27.94 -17.72
CA GLU A 843 5.51 -27.93 -16.58
C GLU A 843 6.93 -27.51 -17.01
N MET A 844 7.43 -28.03 -18.14
CA MET A 844 8.72 -27.62 -18.69
C MET A 844 8.73 -26.14 -19.11
N GLU A 845 7.64 -25.63 -19.68
CA GLU A 845 7.41 -24.21 -19.97
C GLU A 845 7.44 -23.37 -18.67
N ALA A 846 6.75 -23.81 -17.61
CA ALA A 846 6.77 -23.16 -16.30
C ALA A 846 8.17 -23.15 -15.65
N VAL A 847 8.92 -24.24 -15.75
CA VAL A 847 10.31 -24.34 -15.28
C VAL A 847 11.22 -23.38 -16.05
N ILE A 848 11.10 -23.31 -17.38
CA ILE A 848 11.83 -22.31 -18.19
C ILE A 848 11.48 -20.89 -17.75
N MET A 849 10.19 -20.60 -17.57
CA MET A 849 9.72 -19.28 -17.15
C MET A 849 10.35 -18.84 -15.83
N VAL A 850 10.42 -19.72 -14.84
CA VAL A 850 11.12 -19.46 -13.57
C VAL A 850 12.63 -19.28 -13.79
N LEU A 851 13.28 -20.16 -14.54
CA LEU A 851 14.73 -20.10 -14.78
C LEU A 851 15.16 -18.85 -15.57
N GLU A 852 14.35 -18.35 -16.50
CA GLU A 852 14.63 -17.10 -17.23
C GLU A 852 14.29 -15.85 -16.41
N ALA A 853 13.27 -15.90 -15.56
CA ALA A 853 12.87 -14.75 -14.75
C ALA A 853 13.82 -14.50 -13.56
N PHE A 854 14.34 -15.56 -12.93
CA PHE A 854 15.13 -15.46 -11.69
C PHE A 854 16.64 -15.25 -11.91
N GLN A 855 17.16 -15.41 -13.14
CA GLN A 855 18.60 -15.33 -13.47
C GLN A 855 19.34 -14.09 -12.92
N ASP A 856 18.67 -12.94 -12.80
CA ASP A 856 19.28 -11.68 -12.32
C ASP A 856 19.01 -11.41 -10.82
N PHE A 857 18.49 -12.40 -10.09
CA PHE A 857 17.99 -12.28 -8.71
C PHE A 857 18.67 -13.22 -7.69
N ASP A 858 19.65 -14.03 -8.12
CA ASP A 858 20.42 -15.01 -7.31
C ASP A 858 20.84 -14.51 -5.91
N GLN A 859 21.20 -13.23 -5.78
CA GLN A 859 21.66 -12.64 -4.50
C GLN A 859 20.55 -12.47 -3.45
N ARG A 860 19.28 -12.54 -3.85
CA ARG A 860 18.11 -12.36 -2.96
C ARG A 860 17.17 -13.56 -2.91
N ILE A 861 17.17 -14.42 -3.92
CA ILE A 861 16.36 -15.64 -3.94
C ILE A 861 17.25 -16.82 -4.33
N CYS A 862 17.53 -17.69 -3.37
CA CYS A 862 18.27 -18.92 -3.60
C CYS A 862 17.30 -20.00 -4.09
N LEU A 863 17.17 -20.12 -5.41
CA LEU A 863 16.35 -21.13 -6.08
C LEU A 863 17.09 -22.48 -6.17
N ASP A 864 16.40 -23.57 -5.87
CA ASP A 864 16.72 -24.90 -6.39
C ASP A 864 15.48 -25.58 -6.99
N ILE A 865 15.71 -26.53 -7.91
CA ILE A 865 14.66 -27.34 -8.53
C ILE A 865 14.98 -28.81 -8.27
N VAL A 866 14.03 -29.49 -7.63
CA VAL A 866 14.00 -30.94 -7.44
C VAL A 866 12.71 -31.48 -8.05
N GLY A 867 12.62 -32.78 -8.30
CA GLY A 867 11.36 -33.42 -8.65
C GLY A 867 11.26 -34.84 -8.12
N HIS A 868 10.09 -35.45 -8.31
CA HIS A 868 9.80 -36.83 -7.94
C HIS A 868 9.27 -37.64 -9.13
N SER A 869 9.44 -38.95 -9.06
CA SER A 869 8.86 -39.92 -9.99
C SER A 869 8.33 -41.12 -9.19
N GLY A 870 7.97 -42.22 -9.86
CA GLY A 870 7.72 -43.50 -9.18
C GLY A 870 8.98 -44.24 -8.72
N ASP A 871 10.18 -43.71 -8.96
CA ASP A 871 11.46 -44.32 -8.55
C ASP A 871 12.03 -43.73 -7.24
N THR A 872 11.78 -42.45 -6.99
CA THR A 872 12.41 -41.69 -5.88
C THR A 872 11.60 -40.42 -5.55
N PRO A 873 11.53 -40.02 -4.27
CA PRO A 873 10.96 -38.73 -3.84
C PRO A 873 11.84 -37.52 -4.19
N CYS A 874 13.11 -37.72 -4.59
CA CYS A 874 14.02 -36.61 -4.88
C CYS A 874 14.95 -36.89 -6.07
N ILE A 875 14.87 -36.01 -7.07
CA ILE A 875 15.70 -35.94 -8.28
C ILE A 875 16.20 -34.49 -8.40
N PRO A 876 17.50 -34.20 -8.19
CA PRO A 876 18.01 -32.84 -8.26
C PRO A 876 18.20 -32.38 -9.71
N PHE A 877 17.40 -31.43 -10.18
CA PHE A 877 17.48 -30.86 -11.53
C PHE A 877 18.34 -29.60 -11.59
N VAL A 878 18.19 -28.69 -10.62
CA VAL A 878 18.98 -27.45 -10.51
C VAL A 878 19.42 -27.27 -9.05
N PRO A 879 20.70 -27.43 -8.70
CA PRO A 879 21.17 -27.27 -7.33
C PRO A 879 21.38 -25.79 -6.97
N MET A 880 21.17 -25.47 -5.69
CA MET A 880 21.07 -24.12 -5.10
C MET A 880 22.13 -23.08 -5.54
N ASN A 881 23.34 -23.50 -5.90
CA ASN A 881 24.46 -22.61 -6.27
C ASN A 881 24.79 -22.65 -7.78
N HIS A 882 23.91 -23.19 -8.63
CA HIS A 882 24.19 -23.44 -10.05
C HIS A 882 22.97 -23.21 -10.95
N LEU A 883 22.34 -22.03 -10.89
CA LEU A 883 21.27 -21.67 -11.82
C LEU A 883 21.79 -21.65 -13.28
N PRO A 884 21.07 -22.29 -14.24
CA PRO A 884 21.33 -22.24 -15.67
C PRO A 884 21.54 -20.83 -16.26
N ARG A 885 22.78 -20.52 -16.62
CA ARG A 885 23.20 -19.19 -17.12
C ARG A 885 22.97 -18.97 -18.61
N ASP A 886 22.81 -20.05 -19.37
CA ASP A 886 22.56 -20.03 -20.81
C ASP A 886 21.41 -20.97 -21.20
N ASN A 887 20.90 -20.78 -22.42
CA ASN A 887 19.77 -21.53 -22.96
C ASN A 887 20.09 -23.03 -23.12
N LYS A 888 21.36 -23.42 -23.28
CA LYS A 888 21.74 -24.85 -23.34
C LYS A 888 21.56 -25.50 -21.98
N GLN A 889 22.05 -24.88 -20.90
CA GLN A 889 21.91 -25.40 -19.54
C GLN A 889 20.42 -25.57 -19.16
N ARG A 890 19.56 -24.63 -19.60
CA ARG A 890 18.10 -24.75 -19.42
C ARG A 890 17.49 -25.87 -20.25
N LEU A 891 17.90 -26.00 -21.50
CA LEU A 891 17.48 -27.09 -22.38
C LEU A 891 17.89 -28.47 -21.82
N ASP A 892 19.09 -28.58 -21.27
CA ASP A 892 19.58 -29.84 -20.71
C ASP A 892 18.84 -30.21 -19.40
N VAL A 893 18.38 -29.23 -18.61
CA VAL A 893 17.44 -29.45 -17.49
C VAL A 893 16.11 -30.05 -17.96
N ILE A 894 15.41 -29.41 -18.91
CA ILE A 894 14.10 -29.91 -19.37
C ILE A 894 14.20 -31.24 -20.13
N LYS A 895 15.31 -31.49 -20.85
CA LYS A 895 15.59 -32.81 -21.44
C LYS A 895 15.71 -33.88 -20.38
N THR A 896 16.40 -33.60 -19.27
CA THR A 896 16.54 -34.57 -18.17
C THR A 896 15.20 -34.77 -17.44
N MET A 897 14.37 -33.73 -17.27
CA MET A 897 12.98 -33.89 -16.78
C MET A 897 12.16 -34.82 -17.68
N HIS A 898 12.10 -34.51 -18.99
CA HIS A 898 11.39 -35.34 -19.98
C HIS A 898 11.91 -36.78 -19.97
N ALA A 899 13.23 -36.99 -19.95
CA ALA A 899 13.83 -38.32 -19.90
C ALA A 899 13.45 -39.09 -18.63
N HIS A 900 13.45 -38.46 -17.45
CA HIS A 900 12.98 -39.12 -16.22
C HIS A 900 11.52 -39.55 -16.33
N SER A 901 10.61 -38.65 -16.76
CA SER A 901 9.19 -38.96 -16.94
C SER A 901 8.90 -40.06 -17.97
N GLN A 902 9.79 -40.24 -18.95
CA GLN A 902 9.68 -41.27 -20.00
C GLN A 902 10.13 -42.66 -19.51
N PHE A 903 11.07 -42.74 -18.56
CA PHE A 903 11.75 -43.99 -18.19
C PHE A 903 11.53 -44.44 -16.73
N CYS A 904 10.85 -43.66 -15.91
CA CYS A 904 10.57 -44.02 -14.51
C CYS A 904 9.57 -45.18 -14.35
N VAL A 905 9.64 -45.87 -13.21
CA VAL A 905 8.64 -46.85 -12.77
C VAL A 905 7.31 -46.16 -12.44
N SER A 906 6.20 -46.92 -12.53
CA SER A 906 4.87 -46.46 -12.14
C SER A 906 4.72 -46.44 -10.62
N GLY A 907 4.77 -45.24 -10.04
CA GLY A 907 4.50 -44.93 -8.64
C GLY A 907 4.28 -43.42 -8.47
N ASP A 908 4.04 -42.98 -7.25
CA ASP A 908 3.89 -41.59 -6.86
C ASP A 908 4.55 -41.41 -5.48
N TYR A 909 5.40 -40.38 -5.37
CA TYR A 909 6.11 -40.00 -4.15
C TYR A 909 5.90 -38.50 -3.84
N THR A 910 4.78 -37.92 -4.29
CA THR A 910 4.46 -36.48 -4.10
C THR A 910 4.50 -36.09 -2.62
N VAL A 911 3.92 -36.90 -1.72
CA VAL A 911 3.81 -36.59 -0.28
C VAL A 911 5.19 -36.64 0.38
N GLU A 912 5.97 -37.67 0.10
CA GLU A 912 7.33 -37.83 0.60
C GLU A 912 8.26 -36.75 0.06
N SER A 913 8.14 -36.37 -1.23
CA SER A 913 8.91 -35.29 -1.85
C SER A 913 8.65 -33.93 -1.20
N ILE A 914 7.39 -33.68 -0.80
CA ILE A 914 7.00 -32.47 -0.08
C ILE A 914 7.56 -32.49 1.35
N ALA A 915 7.41 -33.59 2.08
CA ALA A 915 7.93 -33.72 3.44
C ALA A 915 9.46 -33.58 3.47
N ASP A 916 10.19 -34.33 2.63
CA ASP A 916 11.65 -34.21 2.47
C ASP A 916 12.06 -32.78 2.09
N SER A 917 11.28 -32.11 1.24
CA SER A 917 11.53 -30.72 0.83
C SER A 917 11.33 -29.73 1.97
N VAL A 918 10.28 -29.88 2.78
CA VAL A 918 9.99 -29.04 3.93
C VAL A 918 11.05 -29.23 5.01
N ASP A 919 11.31 -30.48 5.43
CA ASP A 919 12.27 -30.79 6.49
C ASP A 919 13.71 -30.36 6.10
N SER A 920 14.08 -30.56 4.83
CA SER A 920 15.36 -30.07 4.26
C SER A 920 15.50 -28.54 4.33
N LEU A 921 14.41 -27.79 4.18
CA LEU A 921 14.40 -26.34 4.27
C LEU A 921 14.34 -25.85 5.71
N ALA A 922 13.56 -26.52 6.57
CA ALA A 922 13.47 -26.24 8.01
C ALA A 922 14.86 -26.31 8.68
N GLY A 923 15.66 -27.31 8.30
CA GLY A 923 17.06 -27.46 8.75
C GLY A 923 18.00 -26.30 8.37
N SER A 924 17.65 -25.46 7.39
CA SER A 924 18.42 -24.28 6.97
C SER A 924 17.70 -22.94 7.20
N SER A 925 16.50 -22.96 7.79
CA SER A 925 15.63 -21.80 8.06
C SER A 925 16.28 -20.62 8.78
N LYS A 926 17.40 -20.82 9.49
CA LYS A 926 18.12 -19.77 10.21
C LYS A 926 18.98 -18.89 9.31
N ASP A 927 19.31 -19.33 8.10
CA ASP A 927 20.20 -18.61 7.16
C ASP A 927 19.44 -17.83 6.08
N TYR A 928 18.11 -17.92 6.07
CA TYR A 928 17.20 -17.27 5.13
C TYR A 928 16.10 -16.51 5.88
N ASP A 929 15.48 -15.50 5.25
CA ASP A 929 14.37 -14.75 5.87
C ASP A 929 13.01 -15.45 5.76
N ASP A 930 12.90 -16.40 4.81
CA ASP A 930 11.69 -17.15 4.51
C ASP A 930 12.05 -18.37 3.66
N SER A 931 11.38 -19.50 3.90
CA SER A 931 11.56 -20.74 3.14
C SER A 931 10.25 -21.13 2.47
N ILE A 932 10.25 -21.23 1.14
CA ILE A 932 9.06 -21.52 0.33
C ILE A 932 9.30 -22.79 -0.49
N VAL A 933 8.35 -23.73 -0.45
CA VAL A 933 8.23 -24.83 -1.40
C VAL A 933 7.06 -24.54 -2.34
N ILE A 934 7.26 -24.71 -3.64
CA ILE A 934 6.19 -24.67 -4.63
C ILE A 934 6.20 -25.99 -5.38
N VAL A 935 5.08 -26.70 -5.38
CA VAL A 935 4.92 -28.02 -6.01
C VAL A 935 4.14 -27.86 -7.30
N LEU A 936 4.66 -28.39 -8.40
CA LEU A 936 3.94 -28.56 -9.67
C LEU A 936 3.50 -30.04 -9.77
N SER A 937 2.24 -30.29 -10.14
CA SER A 937 1.66 -31.65 -10.18
C SER A 937 0.45 -31.73 -11.12
N ASP A 938 0.11 -32.94 -11.58
CA ASP A 938 -1.06 -33.20 -12.45
C ASP A 938 -2.40 -33.48 -11.71
N ALA A 939 -2.39 -33.40 -10.37
CA ALA A 939 -3.53 -33.64 -9.49
C ALA A 939 -4.12 -35.08 -9.48
N ASN A 940 -3.47 -36.06 -10.10
CA ASN A 940 -3.93 -37.47 -10.22
C ASN A 940 -3.76 -38.30 -8.90
N LEU A 941 -3.70 -37.64 -7.75
CA LEU A 941 -3.32 -38.22 -6.44
C LEU A 941 -4.29 -39.31 -5.94
N GLU A 942 -5.61 -39.13 -6.17
CA GLU A 942 -6.65 -40.12 -5.81
C GLU A 942 -6.33 -41.54 -6.33
N ARG A 943 -5.66 -41.62 -7.48
CA ARG A 943 -5.35 -42.89 -8.17
C ARG A 943 -4.24 -43.70 -7.47
N TYR A 944 -3.39 -43.04 -6.69
CA TYR A 944 -2.31 -43.67 -5.92
C TYR A 944 -2.71 -43.90 -4.45
N GLY A 945 -3.94 -43.51 -4.07
CA GLY A 945 -4.47 -43.65 -2.71
C GLY A 945 -4.11 -42.49 -1.78
N ILE A 946 -3.40 -41.47 -2.28
CA ILE A 946 -3.02 -40.27 -1.52
C ILE A 946 -4.26 -39.42 -1.25
N HIS A 947 -4.54 -39.16 0.03
CA HIS A 947 -5.66 -38.30 0.43
C HIS A 947 -5.23 -36.82 0.57
N PRO A 948 -6.14 -35.85 0.33
CA PRO A 948 -5.83 -34.41 0.44
C PRO A 948 -5.30 -34.00 1.83
N ARG A 949 -5.69 -34.74 2.89
CA ARG A 949 -5.23 -34.53 4.27
C ARG A 949 -3.77 -34.93 4.49
N GLU A 950 -3.27 -35.91 3.75
CA GLU A 950 -1.87 -36.36 3.83
C GLU A 950 -0.97 -35.36 3.12
N LEU A 951 -1.43 -34.86 1.96
CA LEU A 951 -0.82 -33.72 1.27
C LEU A 951 -0.77 -32.48 2.16
N ALA A 952 -1.89 -32.11 2.81
CA ALA A 952 -1.93 -30.98 3.75
C ALA A 952 -0.98 -31.18 4.95
N ALA A 953 -0.91 -32.39 5.52
CA ALA A 953 -0.01 -32.70 6.64
C ALA A 953 1.47 -32.60 6.26
N ALA A 954 1.86 -33.00 5.05
CA ALA A 954 3.22 -32.79 4.54
C ALA A 954 3.51 -31.31 4.24
N MET A 955 2.51 -30.53 3.80
CA MET A 955 2.64 -29.10 3.53
C MET A 955 2.70 -28.22 4.79
N ASP A 956 2.40 -28.78 5.96
CA ASP A 956 2.38 -28.13 7.27
C ASP A 956 3.29 -28.84 8.32
N SER A 957 4.26 -29.67 7.90
CA SER A 957 5.13 -30.41 8.83
C SER A 957 6.05 -29.51 9.67
N ASP A 958 6.49 -28.37 9.13
CA ASP A 958 7.24 -27.34 9.86
C ASP A 958 6.66 -25.93 9.62
N SER A 959 6.40 -25.20 10.71
CA SER A 959 5.75 -23.87 10.69
C SER A 959 6.63 -22.72 10.14
N GLY A 960 7.93 -22.94 9.98
CA GLY A 960 8.91 -22.01 9.42
C GLY A 960 9.11 -22.15 7.91
N VAL A 961 8.50 -23.15 7.27
CA VAL A 961 8.51 -23.37 5.83
C VAL A 961 7.08 -23.28 5.29
N ARG A 962 6.93 -22.76 4.07
CA ARG A 962 5.62 -22.61 3.43
C ARG A 962 5.56 -23.37 2.12
N ALA A 963 4.93 -24.55 2.15
CA ALA A 963 4.61 -25.30 0.95
C ALA A 963 3.31 -24.84 0.31
N TYR A 964 3.31 -24.70 -1.01
CA TYR A 964 2.17 -24.38 -1.86
C TYR A 964 2.09 -25.39 -3.02
N ALA A 965 0.88 -25.77 -3.44
CA ALA A 965 0.65 -26.69 -4.56
C ALA A 965 0.00 -25.95 -5.74
N VAL A 966 0.52 -26.17 -6.95
CA VAL A 966 0.03 -25.58 -8.20
C VAL A 966 -0.24 -26.71 -9.20
N PHE A 967 -1.52 -27.01 -9.40
CA PHE A 967 -1.96 -28.12 -10.25
C PHE A 967 -2.00 -27.67 -11.73
N ILE A 968 -1.08 -28.21 -12.54
CA ILE A 968 -0.90 -27.89 -13.97
C ILE A 968 -1.63 -28.89 -14.88
N GLY A 969 -2.13 -30.00 -14.31
CA GLY A 969 -3.08 -30.93 -14.93
C GLY A 969 -4.31 -31.17 -14.05
N SER A 970 -5.32 -31.83 -14.63
CA SER A 970 -6.47 -32.36 -13.87
C SER A 970 -7.22 -33.41 -14.69
N LEU A 971 -7.57 -34.55 -14.09
CA LEU A 971 -8.48 -35.52 -14.68
C LEU A 971 -9.92 -35.21 -14.23
N GLY A 972 -10.61 -34.37 -15.01
CA GLY A 972 -11.92 -33.81 -14.63
C GLY A 972 -11.77 -32.69 -13.60
N ASP A 973 -12.65 -32.64 -12.60
CA ASP A 973 -12.62 -31.61 -11.54
C ASP A 973 -11.71 -31.95 -10.34
N GLN A 974 -10.86 -32.98 -10.42
CA GLN A 974 -9.99 -33.41 -9.31
C GLN A 974 -9.15 -32.27 -8.72
N ALA A 975 -8.46 -31.48 -9.55
CA ALA A 975 -7.63 -30.36 -9.08
C ALA A 975 -8.43 -29.29 -8.30
N LYS A 976 -9.71 -29.08 -8.63
CA LYS A 976 -10.58 -28.16 -7.87
C LYS A 976 -10.92 -28.73 -6.50
N ARG A 977 -11.34 -30.00 -6.41
CA ARG A 977 -11.65 -30.66 -5.14
C ARG A 977 -10.44 -30.71 -4.21
N LEU A 978 -9.27 -31.03 -4.76
CA LEU A 978 -7.98 -30.97 -4.04
C LEU A 978 -7.70 -29.56 -3.51
N THR A 979 -7.98 -28.52 -4.30
CA THR A 979 -7.84 -27.12 -3.86
C THR A 979 -8.89 -26.69 -2.83
N GLU A 980 -10.09 -27.27 -2.85
CA GLU A 980 -11.17 -27.06 -1.88
C GLU A 980 -10.94 -27.79 -0.54
N GLU A 981 -10.20 -28.91 -0.53
CA GLU A 981 -9.83 -29.65 0.69
C GLU A 981 -8.46 -29.25 1.28
N LEU A 982 -7.60 -28.56 0.52
CA LEU A 982 -6.36 -27.97 1.01
C LEU A 982 -6.60 -26.69 1.85
N PRO A 983 -5.65 -26.26 2.71
CA PRO A 983 -5.79 -25.02 3.46
C PRO A 983 -5.93 -23.79 2.54
N PRO A 984 -6.78 -22.79 2.87
CA PRO A 984 -7.04 -21.64 1.99
C PRO A 984 -5.77 -20.91 1.54
N GLY A 985 -5.61 -20.75 0.22
CA GLY A 985 -4.44 -20.10 -0.39
C GLY A 985 -3.15 -20.92 -0.41
N ARG A 986 -3.18 -22.21 -0.01
CA ARG A 986 -2.07 -23.16 -0.19
C ARG A 986 -2.16 -23.94 -1.51
N GLY A 987 -3.35 -24.11 -2.08
CA GLY A 987 -3.58 -24.77 -3.37
C GLY A 987 -4.00 -23.78 -4.48
N PHE A 988 -3.54 -24.03 -5.70
CA PHE A 988 -3.91 -23.30 -6.91
C PHE A 988 -4.13 -24.29 -8.07
N VAL A 989 -5.05 -23.97 -8.98
CA VAL A 989 -5.25 -24.69 -10.26
C VAL A 989 -4.79 -23.76 -11.37
N CYS A 990 -3.92 -24.23 -12.26
CA CYS A 990 -3.26 -23.41 -13.27
C CYS A 990 -3.24 -24.11 -14.63
N MET A 991 -4.35 -23.99 -15.38
CA MET A 991 -4.48 -24.61 -16.71
C MET A 991 -3.96 -23.71 -17.85
N ASP A 992 -3.75 -22.41 -17.59
CA ASP A 992 -3.07 -21.46 -18.47
C ASP A 992 -1.84 -20.88 -17.74
N LEU A 993 -0.67 -20.99 -18.36
CA LEU A 993 0.59 -20.48 -17.79
C LEU A 993 0.61 -18.95 -17.65
N SER A 994 -0.30 -18.22 -18.32
CA SER A 994 -0.47 -16.78 -18.11
C SER A 994 -0.84 -16.42 -16.67
N GLU A 995 -1.38 -17.37 -15.89
CA GLU A 995 -1.76 -17.19 -14.49
C GLU A 995 -0.58 -17.37 -13.51
N ILE A 996 0.49 -18.10 -13.88
CA ILE A 996 1.60 -18.40 -12.94
C ILE A 996 2.28 -17.13 -12.40
N PRO A 997 2.58 -16.07 -13.19
CA PRO A 997 3.13 -14.83 -12.64
C PRO A 997 2.25 -14.21 -11.53
N GLN A 998 0.92 -14.36 -11.62
CA GLN A 998 -0.01 -13.86 -10.61
C GLN A 998 -0.12 -14.80 -9.40
N ILE A 999 -0.05 -16.12 -9.60
CA ILE A 999 0.03 -17.12 -8.52
C ILE A 999 1.32 -16.91 -7.70
N LEU A 1000 2.45 -16.78 -8.38
CA LEU A 1000 3.74 -16.44 -7.76
C LEU A 1000 3.69 -15.07 -7.06
N GLN A 1001 3.02 -14.06 -7.64
CA GLN A 1001 2.82 -12.77 -6.96
C GLN A 1001 1.98 -12.92 -5.68
N GLN A 1002 0.98 -13.80 -5.64
CA GLN A 1002 0.18 -14.08 -4.44
C GLN A 1002 0.99 -14.82 -3.37
N ILE A 1003 1.80 -15.81 -3.77
CA ILE A 1003 2.74 -16.52 -2.88
C ILE A 1003 3.78 -15.54 -2.30
N PHE A 1004 4.43 -14.71 -3.12
CA PHE A 1004 5.42 -13.75 -2.65
C PHE A 1004 4.81 -12.57 -1.88
N SER A 1005 3.60 -12.10 -2.21
CA SER A 1005 2.96 -11.02 -1.43
C SER A 1005 2.48 -11.50 -0.06
N THR A 1006 1.92 -12.71 0.05
CA THR A 1006 1.68 -13.33 1.37
C THR A 1006 2.97 -13.66 2.14
N SER A 1007 4.13 -13.64 1.47
CA SER A 1007 5.47 -13.68 2.09
C SER A 1007 5.99 -12.31 2.58
N LEU A 1008 5.44 -11.21 2.07
CA LEU A 1008 5.88 -9.83 2.35
C LEU A 1008 4.90 -9.01 3.23
N LEU A 1009 3.81 -9.65 3.68
CA LEU A 1009 2.76 -9.08 4.54
C LEU A 1009 2.81 -9.60 5.99
N LYS A 1010 3.98 -10.09 6.43
CA LYS A 1010 4.32 -10.34 7.84
C LYS A 1010 5.27 -9.25 8.33
#